data_AF-A0A532CCD5-F1
#
_entry.id   AF-A0A532CCD5-F1
#
_cell.length_a   1.000
_cell.length_b   1.000
_cell.length_c   1.000
_cell.angle_alpha   90.00
_cell.angle_beta   90.00
_cell.angle_gamma   90.00
#
_symmetry.space_group_name_H-M   'P 1'
#
loop_
_entity.id
_entity.type
_entity.pdbx_description
1 polymer ?
#
loop_
_entity_poly.entity_id
_entity_poly.type
_entity_poly.pdbx_seq_one_letter_code
_entity_poly.pdbx_strand_id
1 'polypeptide(L)'
;DRWGRPGFASVLKKIADYWETRPSEVRDQAKELTAQLQGSKQPPSPISISESVLEEAVVQFKDDFDDTHGGFGTAPKFPPAMGLSLLLRSHRRSGDPHTLTMVTKTLDMMAAGGIYDHIGGGFARYSTDARWLVPHFEKMLYDNALLARVYIEAYQVTKQPLYRQVATEVLDYVRREMTGPEGGFYSSTDADSEGVEGKFFVWTPIEVQAVLKNDEDARRFCALYDITESGNWEHTNIPNRLRPLNDVARQLNLTTDELTEIASRAKPLLYEARRHRIPPGLDDKVITAWNGMMLSAMAEAARVFGTPIYLESAQRTADFLLRIHAKPDGRLLRTSRDNRAHLDAYLEDYAYLAEGLLDLYEAGAAESYLQAAARLADYLISDFMDHEQGGFFTTAKHHEALLLRHREGTDGAVPSANAVAASALARLSFHFDRDDWRRASIAATRAYGRQITRYPRAFAKSLAVVDFLTEGPVELALVGHELHDDLRAIREAVAHTYLPNRIVATGSSGHPSSLPLLRDRPAVSGKPTLYICRNYTCRQPITDPHAVIEALQADQTVPKEPGTEPRLLRGASLPGYATVQGTAAYASRTMAQDGDAGLAQGFTVLGSTGLTTTRVGFGTYRVDMQNADYRDALKKALCASCNLIDTSTNYTDGDSERLVGSVLAELAASGEIRREEIIIVSKIGYLQGQNHKLAEAKEKSTRPYPELVKYGEGIWHCIHPEFLADQLTLSLDRLGLATLDLCLLHNPEYFLSESKHRGSADLTALRKEFYARVERAFIYFETQVSAGRLRFYGVSSNTVASAADDPEATSLARMVQAAEAAAQSVGASAHHFRVLQCPMNLFEASATRTANTGQSPLQTVLEYARQNTIAVLVNRPLNAMVTPNRMLRLADLPLEDPPIDIDQQLSTVGALEQEYRVSLAPNIPPSGTETAPAEYFNWSAELRRIHPQIQGLEHWEQIEHHMIAPQINHVLQQLSHQLSGEGAEQWEHWRHRYIPELLRLLRGFRREATQRSHAQTERIARTIDPLLPTSHRTASLSQKMLWLLTSTPGVTCVLNGMRTSKYVADSLAILRWEPITDTQPIYEAALTLPQ
;
A
#
# COMPACT_ATOMS: atom_id res chain seq x y z
N ASP A 1 26.61 1.60 -36.83
CA ASP A 1 26.43 2.74 -35.90
C ASP A 1 25.80 3.91 -36.64
N ARG A 2 24.86 4.64 -36.04
CA ARG A 2 24.24 5.85 -36.62
C ARG A 2 24.01 6.91 -35.53
N TRP A 3 24.15 8.19 -35.88
CA TRP A 3 23.90 9.35 -35.02
C TRP A 3 24.62 9.31 -33.65
N GLY A 4 25.87 8.84 -33.62
CA GLY A 4 26.66 8.78 -32.39
C GLY A 4 26.26 7.66 -31.42
N ARG A 5 25.32 6.78 -31.80
CA ARG A 5 24.94 5.61 -31.01
C ARG A 5 25.51 4.33 -31.64
N PRO A 6 26.18 3.47 -30.84
CA PRO A 6 26.61 2.17 -31.33
C PRO A 6 25.40 1.35 -31.75
N GLY A 7 25.47 0.73 -32.92
CA GLY A 7 24.45 -0.21 -33.38
C GLY A 7 24.50 -1.49 -32.56
N PHE A 8 23.42 -2.27 -32.58
CA PHE A 8 23.28 -3.49 -31.78
C PHE A 8 24.46 -4.46 -31.95
N ALA A 9 24.95 -4.66 -33.18
CA ALA A 9 26.13 -5.50 -33.44
C ALA A 9 27.42 -5.00 -32.78
N SER A 10 27.62 -3.68 -32.73
CA SER A 10 28.79 -3.05 -32.10
C SER A 10 28.72 -3.16 -30.57
N VAL A 11 27.51 -3.06 -30.00
CA VAL A 11 27.28 -3.31 -28.57
C VAL A 11 27.59 -4.76 -28.23
N LEU A 12 27.10 -5.73 -29.02
CA LEU A 12 27.36 -7.16 -28.79
C LEU A 12 28.86 -7.50 -28.84
N LYS A 13 29.61 -6.95 -29.81
CA LYS A 13 31.06 -7.13 -29.88
C LYS A 13 31.77 -6.58 -28.64
N LYS A 14 31.40 -5.39 -28.19
CA LYS A 14 31.98 -4.81 -26.97
C LYS A 14 31.69 -5.66 -25.73
N ILE A 15 30.48 -6.21 -25.61
CA ILE A 15 30.11 -7.11 -24.50
C ILE A 15 30.95 -8.39 -24.56
N ALA A 16 31.12 -9.00 -25.73
CA ALA A 16 31.95 -10.18 -25.92
C ALA A 16 33.41 -9.91 -25.54
N ASP A 17 34.00 -8.82 -26.04
CA ASP A 17 35.37 -8.41 -25.73
C ASP A 17 35.56 -8.18 -24.22
N TYR A 18 34.60 -7.53 -23.55
CA TYR A 18 34.65 -7.29 -22.10
C TYR A 18 34.57 -8.58 -21.29
N TRP A 19 33.74 -9.53 -21.73
CA TRP A 19 33.62 -10.85 -21.10
C TRP A 19 34.89 -11.70 -21.24
N GLU A 20 35.55 -11.65 -22.40
CA GLU A 20 36.79 -12.39 -22.64
C GLU A 20 37.99 -11.77 -21.92
N THR A 21 38.12 -10.44 -21.95
CA THR A 21 39.32 -9.75 -21.46
C THR A 21 39.26 -9.36 -19.99
N ARG A 22 38.06 -9.13 -19.43
CA ARG A 22 37.87 -8.62 -18.05
C ARG A 22 36.76 -9.37 -17.28
N PRO A 23 36.77 -10.71 -17.24
CA PRO A 23 35.69 -11.50 -16.64
C PRO A 23 35.54 -11.32 -15.11
N SER A 24 36.56 -10.84 -14.39
CA SER A 24 36.47 -10.52 -12.96
C SER A 24 35.66 -9.24 -12.72
N GLU A 25 35.96 -8.16 -13.45
CA GLU A 25 35.25 -6.88 -13.35
C GLU A 25 33.75 -7.03 -13.66
N VAL A 26 33.42 -7.82 -14.69
CA VAL A 26 32.00 -8.10 -15.03
C VAL A 26 31.30 -8.84 -13.91
N ARG A 27 31.97 -9.82 -13.26
CA ARG A 27 31.39 -10.56 -12.12
C ARG A 27 31.23 -9.68 -10.88
N ASP A 28 32.16 -8.76 -10.63
CA ASP A 28 32.08 -7.88 -9.47
C ASP A 28 31.00 -6.79 -9.66
N GLN A 29 30.88 -6.21 -10.86
CA GLN A 29 29.73 -5.36 -11.22
C GLN A 29 28.40 -6.12 -11.10
N ALA A 30 28.35 -7.38 -11.53
CA ALA A 30 27.15 -8.21 -11.38
C ALA A 30 26.79 -8.46 -9.91
N LYS A 31 27.79 -8.70 -9.03
CA LYS A 31 27.56 -8.85 -7.58
C LYS A 31 27.06 -7.54 -6.96
N GLU A 32 27.65 -6.40 -7.32
CA GLU A 32 27.24 -5.10 -6.80
C GLU A 32 25.82 -4.76 -7.25
N LEU A 33 25.50 -4.95 -8.53
CA LEU A 33 24.15 -4.78 -9.05
C LEU A 33 23.16 -5.75 -8.38
N THR A 34 23.55 -7.00 -8.14
CA THR A 34 22.73 -7.97 -7.41
C THR A 34 22.44 -7.50 -5.97
N ALA A 35 23.46 -7.03 -5.25
CA ALA A 35 23.32 -6.50 -3.90
C ALA A 35 22.42 -5.25 -3.87
N GLN A 36 22.56 -4.36 -4.85
CA GLN A 36 21.70 -3.18 -4.99
C GLN A 36 20.24 -3.58 -5.30
N LEU A 37 20.01 -4.53 -6.20
CA LEU A 37 18.67 -5.04 -6.52
C LEU A 37 18.02 -5.77 -5.33
N GLN A 38 18.80 -6.49 -4.52
CA GLN A 38 18.32 -7.11 -3.29
C GLN A 38 18.02 -6.09 -2.18
N GLY A 39 18.79 -5.00 -2.12
CA GLY A 39 18.60 -3.89 -1.17
C GLY A 39 17.49 -2.90 -1.55
N SER A 40 17.14 -2.80 -2.84
CA SER A 40 16.09 -1.90 -3.37
C SER A 40 14.70 -2.55 -3.45
N LYS A 41 14.47 -3.65 -2.71
CA LYS A 41 13.13 -4.16 -2.43
C LYS A 41 12.27 -3.02 -1.88
N GLN A 42 11.44 -2.38 -2.71
CA GLN A 42 10.37 -1.56 -2.18
C GLN A 42 9.41 -2.51 -1.45
N PRO A 43 9.29 -2.43 -0.12
CA PRO A 43 8.34 -3.27 0.57
C PRO A 43 6.94 -2.84 0.11
N PRO A 44 6.06 -3.78 -0.26
CA PRO A 44 4.63 -3.55 -0.16
C PRO A 44 4.36 -3.01 1.26
N SER A 45 3.60 -1.93 1.32
CA SER A 45 3.17 -1.37 2.58
C SER A 45 1.74 -1.83 2.78
N PRO A 46 1.51 -3.00 3.43
CA PRO A 46 0.18 -3.47 3.72
C PRO A 46 -0.53 -2.38 4.52
N ILE A 47 -1.60 -1.83 3.95
CA ILE A 47 -2.50 -0.91 4.62
C ILE A 47 -3.94 -1.32 4.34
N SER A 48 -4.83 -1.03 5.28
CA SER A 48 -6.27 -1.10 5.04
C SER A 48 -6.67 -0.23 3.85
N ILE A 49 -7.51 -0.76 2.99
CA ILE A 49 -8.11 -0.02 1.88
C ILE A 49 -9.57 0.24 2.23
N SER A 50 -9.98 1.51 2.21
CA SER A 50 -11.37 1.92 2.37
C SER A 50 -12.08 1.93 1.03
N GLU A 51 -13.40 1.81 1.08
CA GLU A 51 -14.25 1.98 -0.09
C GLU A 51 -14.11 3.36 -0.76
N SER A 52 -13.71 4.41 -0.03
CA SER A 52 -13.51 5.76 -0.59
C SER A 52 -12.49 5.79 -1.74
N VAL A 53 -11.57 4.82 -1.81
CA VAL A 53 -10.60 4.73 -2.90
C VAL A 53 -11.28 4.41 -4.25
N LEU A 54 -12.46 3.77 -4.24
CA LEU A 54 -13.26 3.59 -5.45
C LEU A 54 -13.76 4.92 -6.02
N GLU A 55 -14.15 5.86 -5.15
CA GLU A 55 -14.59 7.20 -5.54
C GLU A 55 -13.41 8.02 -6.07
N GLU A 56 -12.24 7.93 -5.42
CA GLU A 56 -11.00 8.56 -5.88
C GLU A 56 -10.58 8.05 -7.26
N ALA A 57 -10.76 6.75 -7.54
CA ALA A 57 -10.50 6.17 -8.87
C ALA A 57 -11.39 6.83 -9.94
N VAL A 58 -12.68 7.00 -9.67
CA VAL A 58 -13.64 7.64 -10.58
C VAL A 58 -13.24 9.09 -10.86
N VAL A 59 -12.81 9.83 -9.83
CA VAL A 59 -12.31 11.20 -10.00
C VAL A 59 -11.10 11.23 -10.94
N GLN A 60 -10.13 10.34 -10.75
CA GLN A 60 -8.96 10.27 -11.65
C GLN A 60 -9.30 9.87 -13.09
N PHE A 61 -10.29 8.99 -13.29
CA PHE A 61 -10.78 8.67 -14.64
C PHE A 61 -11.46 9.87 -15.28
N LYS A 62 -12.26 10.62 -14.52
CA LYS A 62 -12.93 11.82 -15.00
C LYS A 62 -11.94 12.91 -15.44
N ASP A 63 -10.87 13.12 -14.67
CA ASP A 63 -9.87 14.15 -14.97
C ASP A 63 -9.09 13.88 -16.28
N ASP A 64 -8.94 12.61 -16.69
CA ASP A 64 -8.21 12.22 -17.90
C ASP A 64 -9.14 11.82 -19.07
N PHE A 65 -10.46 11.93 -18.90
CA PHE A 65 -11.44 11.49 -19.89
C PHE A 65 -11.47 12.40 -21.11
N ASP A 66 -11.42 11.81 -22.31
CA ASP A 66 -11.62 12.54 -23.57
C ASP A 66 -13.11 12.61 -23.92
N ASP A 67 -13.77 13.72 -23.58
CA ASP A 67 -15.19 13.96 -23.88
C ASP A 67 -15.52 13.93 -25.39
N THR A 68 -14.53 14.16 -26.26
CA THR A 68 -14.74 14.24 -27.71
C THR A 68 -14.73 12.85 -28.35
N HIS A 69 -13.68 12.07 -28.07
CA HIS A 69 -13.43 10.78 -28.74
C HIS A 69 -13.50 9.58 -27.80
N GLY A 70 -13.82 9.76 -26.52
CA GLY A 70 -13.80 8.70 -25.52
C GLY A 70 -12.38 8.16 -25.27
N GLY A 71 -12.25 7.32 -24.25
CA GLY A 71 -10.96 6.88 -23.73
C GLY A 71 -10.37 7.85 -22.72
N PHE A 72 -9.15 7.54 -22.29
CA PHE A 72 -8.43 8.31 -21.27
C PHE A 72 -7.04 8.67 -21.81
N GLY A 73 -6.68 9.94 -21.70
CA GLY A 73 -5.40 10.48 -22.16
C GLY A 73 -5.36 10.79 -23.66
N THR A 74 -4.14 11.02 -24.17
CA THR A 74 -3.88 11.45 -25.54
C THR A 74 -3.46 10.29 -26.45
N ALA A 75 -3.20 10.58 -27.74
CA ALA A 75 -2.67 9.59 -28.68
C ALA A 75 -1.20 9.23 -28.37
N PRO A 76 -0.79 7.95 -28.52
CA PRO A 76 -1.60 6.79 -28.95
C PRO A 76 -2.56 6.31 -27.85
N LYS A 77 -3.75 5.83 -28.25
CA LYS A 77 -4.80 5.38 -27.34
C LYS A 77 -4.87 3.86 -27.23
N PHE A 78 -4.83 3.37 -25.99
CA PHE A 78 -4.98 1.95 -25.66
C PHE A 78 -6.39 1.67 -25.10
N PRO A 79 -7.04 0.55 -25.46
CA PRO A 79 -8.34 0.19 -24.92
C PRO A 79 -8.32 -0.02 -23.39
N PRO A 80 -9.08 0.75 -22.58
CA PRO A 80 -8.96 0.75 -21.12
C PRO A 80 -9.90 -0.25 -20.43
N ALA A 81 -9.93 -1.52 -20.86
CA ALA A 81 -10.95 -2.50 -20.48
C ALA A 81 -11.16 -2.67 -18.95
N MET A 82 -10.07 -2.80 -18.17
CA MET A 82 -10.17 -2.92 -16.70
C MET A 82 -10.77 -1.67 -16.05
N GLY A 83 -10.38 -0.49 -16.53
CA GLY A 83 -10.92 0.79 -16.05
C GLY A 83 -12.40 0.93 -16.35
N LEU A 84 -12.83 0.57 -17.56
CA LEU A 84 -14.24 0.58 -17.96
C LEU A 84 -15.09 -0.38 -17.12
N SER A 85 -14.59 -1.58 -16.83
CA SER A 85 -15.27 -2.54 -15.93
C SER A 85 -15.41 -1.99 -14.50
N LEU A 86 -14.36 -1.33 -13.98
CA LEU A 86 -14.45 -0.64 -12.67
C LEU A 86 -15.49 0.49 -12.70
N LEU A 87 -15.53 1.30 -13.76
CA LEU A 87 -16.51 2.39 -13.88
C LEU A 87 -17.95 1.86 -13.94
N LEU A 88 -18.21 0.72 -14.60
CA LEU A 88 -19.53 0.06 -14.56
C LEU A 88 -19.91 -0.37 -13.14
N ARG A 89 -18.95 -0.88 -12.34
CA ARG A 89 -19.16 -1.19 -10.92
C ARG A 89 -19.47 0.07 -10.13
N SER A 90 -18.68 1.12 -10.28
CA SER A 90 -18.89 2.40 -9.60
C SER A 90 -20.24 3.02 -9.95
N HIS A 91 -20.64 3.01 -11.22
CA HIS A 91 -21.96 3.46 -11.66
C HIS A 91 -23.09 2.67 -10.98
N ARG A 92 -22.97 1.34 -10.88
CA ARG A 92 -23.96 0.51 -10.17
C ARG A 92 -24.10 0.92 -8.70
N ARG A 93 -23.01 1.34 -8.05
CA ARG A 93 -23.00 1.77 -6.64
C ARG A 93 -23.56 3.17 -6.43
N SER A 94 -23.10 4.13 -7.23
CA SER A 94 -23.39 5.56 -7.03
C SER A 94 -24.63 6.03 -7.78
N GLY A 95 -25.02 5.34 -8.84
CA GLY A 95 -26.02 5.80 -9.80
C GLY A 95 -25.57 6.99 -10.65
N ASP A 96 -24.30 7.42 -10.58
CA ASP A 96 -23.81 8.60 -11.30
C ASP A 96 -23.89 8.42 -12.82
N PRO A 97 -24.73 9.20 -13.53
CA PRO A 97 -24.87 9.08 -14.98
C PRO A 97 -23.59 9.44 -15.74
N HIS A 98 -22.76 10.35 -15.22
CA HIS A 98 -21.55 10.77 -15.91
C HIS A 98 -20.49 9.65 -15.95
N THR A 99 -20.39 8.88 -14.86
CA THR A 99 -19.58 7.64 -14.83
C THR A 99 -19.99 6.67 -15.95
N LEU A 100 -21.29 6.49 -16.21
CA LEU A 100 -21.76 5.66 -17.33
C LEU A 100 -21.44 6.28 -18.69
N THR A 101 -21.56 7.61 -18.84
CA THR A 101 -21.19 8.32 -20.07
C THR A 101 -19.73 8.08 -20.46
N MET A 102 -18.80 8.09 -19.50
CA MET A 102 -17.40 7.76 -19.78
C MET A 102 -17.24 6.38 -20.40
N VAL A 103 -18.01 5.40 -19.91
CA VAL A 103 -17.98 4.04 -20.43
C VAL A 103 -18.58 3.96 -21.83
N THR A 104 -19.82 4.42 -22.00
CA THR A 104 -20.54 4.29 -23.27
C THR A 104 -19.85 5.06 -24.38
N LYS A 105 -19.43 6.30 -24.13
CA LYS A 105 -18.69 7.10 -25.12
C LYS A 105 -17.39 6.43 -25.56
N THR A 106 -16.64 5.83 -24.65
CA THR A 106 -15.41 5.09 -24.99
C THR A 106 -15.71 3.86 -25.84
N LEU A 107 -16.66 3.04 -25.42
CA LEU A 107 -17.05 1.82 -26.15
C LEU A 107 -17.64 2.14 -27.53
N ASP A 108 -18.45 3.18 -27.66
CA ASP A 108 -19.07 3.60 -28.91
C ASP A 108 -18.01 4.08 -29.90
N MET A 109 -17.04 4.89 -29.43
CA MET A 109 -15.98 5.43 -30.28
C MET A 109 -14.98 4.36 -30.72
N MET A 110 -14.64 3.40 -29.86
CA MET A 110 -13.82 2.25 -30.26
C MET A 110 -14.54 1.36 -31.28
N ALA A 111 -15.83 1.07 -31.07
CA ALA A 111 -16.63 0.25 -31.99
C ALA A 111 -16.88 0.95 -33.33
N ALA A 112 -16.92 2.28 -33.36
CA ALA A 112 -17.03 3.08 -34.57
C ALA A 112 -15.69 3.28 -35.29
N GLY A 113 -14.57 3.29 -34.56
CA GLY A 113 -13.23 3.50 -35.11
C GLY A 113 -12.72 2.36 -35.99
N GLY A 114 -11.55 2.59 -36.59
CA GLY A 114 -10.81 1.57 -37.36
C GLY A 114 -9.98 0.62 -36.51
N ILE A 115 -9.86 0.87 -35.19
CA ILE A 115 -9.33 -0.10 -34.23
C ILE A 115 -10.17 -1.39 -34.18
N TYR A 116 -11.45 -1.29 -34.50
CA TYR A 116 -12.36 -2.41 -34.67
C TYR A 116 -12.38 -2.85 -36.13
N ASP A 117 -12.11 -4.13 -36.41
CA ASP A 117 -12.21 -4.65 -37.77
C ASP A 117 -13.67 -4.85 -38.17
N HIS A 118 -14.23 -3.87 -38.87
CA HIS A 118 -15.63 -3.87 -39.30
C HIS A 118 -16.01 -5.01 -40.26
N ILE A 119 -15.05 -5.69 -40.88
CA ILE A 119 -15.31 -6.75 -41.87
C ILE A 119 -15.20 -8.13 -41.23
N GLY A 120 -14.10 -8.41 -40.50
CA GLY A 120 -13.86 -9.71 -39.88
C GLY A 120 -14.09 -9.80 -38.38
N GLY A 121 -14.32 -8.67 -37.70
CA GLY A 121 -14.39 -8.62 -36.25
C GLY A 121 -13.02 -8.69 -35.57
N GLY A 122 -13.05 -8.52 -34.25
CA GLY A 122 -11.84 -8.39 -33.44
C GLY A 122 -11.28 -6.97 -33.45
N PHE A 123 -10.53 -6.65 -32.39
CA PHE A 123 -9.86 -5.39 -32.18
C PHE A 123 -8.36 -5.52 -32.40
N ALA A 124 -7.78 -4.49 -32.98
CA ALA A 124 -6.35 -4.23 -32.96
C ALA A 124 -5.90 -3.74 -31.57
N ARG A 125 -4.61 -3.84 -31.28
CA ARG A 125 -4.05 -3.61 -29.95
C ARG A 125 -4.24 -2.18 -29.43
N TYR A 126 -4.02 -1.19 -30.28
CA TYR A 126 -4.18 0.23 -29.94
C TYR A 126 -4.39 1.09 -31.18
N SER A 127 -4.83 2.33 -30.98
CA SER A 127 -4.93 3.34 -32.03
C SER A 127 -3.76 4.31 -31.94
N THR A 128 -3.11 4.58 -33.06
CA THR A 128 -2.04 5.59 -33.14
C THR A 128 -2.57 7.02 -33.11
N ASP A 129 -3.87 7.22 -33.42
CA ASP A 129 -4.55 8.51 -33.34
C ASP A 129 -5.56 8.58 -32.18
N ALA A 130 -5.98 9.80 -31.84
CA ALA A 130 -6.90 10.05 -30.73
C ALA A 130 -8.36 9.65 -31.03
N ARG A 131 -8.71 9.40 -32.30
CA ARG A 131 -10.09 9.19 -32.76
C ARG A 131 -10.46 7.71 -32.88
N TRP A 132 -9.53 6.82 -32.54
CA TRP A 132 -9.65 5.37 -32.73
C TRP A 132 -9.67 4.93 -34.20
N LEU A 133 -9.20 5.78 -35.12
CA LEU A 133 -9.26 5.53 -36.57
C LEU A 133 -8.11 4.64 -37.04
N VAL A 134 -6.87 4.97 -36.66
CA VAL A 134 -5.68 4.34 -37.25
C VAL A 134 -5.12 3.28 -36.30
N PRO A 135 -5.38 1.99 -36.53
CA PRO A 135 -4.88 0.93 -35.65
C PRO A 135 -3.38 0.71 -35.84
N HIS A 136 -2.74 0.20 -34.79
CA HIS A 136 -1.59 -0.69 -34.95
C HIS A 136 -2.14 -2.09 -35.19
N PHE A 137 -2.16 -2.56 -36.44
CA PHE A 137 -3.04 -3.63 -36.95
C PHE A 137 -2.86 -5.03 -36.31
N GLU A 138 -1.85 -5.19 -35.44
CA GLU A 138 -1.66 -6.36 -34.58
C GLU A 138 -2.90 -6.64 -33.72
N LYS A 139 -3.36 -7.90 -33.70
CA LYS A 139 -4.47 -8.33 -32.84
C LYS A 139 -3.98 -9.37 -31.83
N MET A 140 -4.15 -9.05 -30.55
CA MET A 140 -3.75 -9.93 -29.44
C MET A 140 -4.96 -10.65 -28.86
N LEU A 141 -4.78 -11.90 -28.41
CA LEU A 141 -5.84 -12.68 -27.79
C LEU A 141 -6.38 -12.02 -26.51
N TYR A 142 -5.50 -11.51 -25.66
CA TYR A 142 -5.89 -10.91 -24.38
C TYR A 142 -6.69 -9.61 -24.55
N ASP A 143 -6.34 -8.75 -25.52
CA ASP A 143 -7.08 -7.51 -25.78
C ASP A 143 -8.52 -7.83 -26.19
N ASN A 144 -8.68 -8.81 -27.07
CA ASN A 144 -9.98 -9.27 -27.55
C ASN A 144 -10.80 -9.96 -26.44
N ALA A 145 -10.15 -10.72 -25.54
CA ALA A 145 -10.82 -11.31 -24.38
C ALA A 145 -11.38 -10.22 -23.44
N LEU A 146 -10.54 -9.24 -23.09
CA LEU A 146 -10.89 -8.17 -22.15
C LEU A 146 -11.94 -7.23 -22.74
N LEU A 147 -11.84 -6.91 -24.04
CA LEU A 147 -12.84 -6.08 -24.72
C LEU A 147 -14.18 -6.79 -24.84
N ALA A 148 -14.20 -8.07 -25.26
CA ALA A 148 -15.45 -8.84 -25.30
C ALA A 148 -16.15 -8.84 -23.93
N ARG A 149 -15.39 -9.06 -22.85
CA ARG A 149 -15.93 -9.03 -21.48
C ARG A 149 -16.58 -7.69 -21.13
N VAL A 150 -15.92 -6.56 -21.37
CA VAL A 150 -16.49 -5.26 -20.99
C VAL A 150 -17.69 -4.85 -21.87
N TYR A 151 -17.72 -5.26 -23.15
CA TYR A 151 -18.91 -5.07 -23.98
C TYR A 151 -20.09 -5.94 -23.49
N ILE A 152 -19.86 -7.15 -22.98
CA ILE A 152 -20.89 -7.99 -22.35
C ILE A 152 -21.43 -7.31 -21.08
N GLU A 153 -20.54 -6.81 -20.21
CA GLU A 153 -20.93 -6.08 -18.99
C GLU A 153 -21.73 -4.81 -19.32
N ALA A 154 -21.26 -4.02 -20.28
CA ALA A 154 -21.96 -2.81 -20.74
C ALA A 154 -23.32 -3.13 -21.36
N TYR A 155 -23.47 -4.25 -22.09
CA TYR A 155 -24.77 -4.73 -22.55
C TYR A 155 -25.70 -5.05 -21.38
N GLN A 156 -25.22 -5.72 -20.34
CA GLN A 156 -26.04 -6.02 -19.16
C GLN A 156 -26.55 -4.75 -18.48
N VAL A 157 -25.72 -3.70 -18.40
CA VAL A 157 -26.09 -2.41 -17.79
C VAL A 157 -27.02 -1.58 -18.67
N THR A 158 -26.70 -1.45 -19.96
CA THR A 158 -27.35 -0.46 -20.84
C THR A 158 -28.44 -1.04 -21.76
N LYS A 159 -28.43 -2.36 -21.96
CA LYS A 159 -29.27 -3.09 -22.94
C LYS A 159 -29.07 -2.66 -24.40
N GLN A 160 -28.00 -1.93 -24.73
CA GLN A 160 -27.75 -1.48 -26.09
C GLN A 160 -27.36 -2.65 -27.02
N PRO A 161 -28.12 -2.93 -28.09
CA PRO A 161 -27.84 -4.07 -28.98
C PRO A 161 -26.45 -4.05 -29.63
N LEU A 162 -25.89 -2.86 -29.86
CA LEU A 162 -24.55 -2.67 -30.41
C LEU A 162 -23.48 -3.39 -29.58
N TYR A 163 -23.55 -3.34 -28.25
CA TYR A 163 -22.54 -3.96 -27.39
C TYR A 163 -22.58 -5.48 -27.46
N ARG A 164 -23.78 -6.07 -27.54
CA ARG A 164 -23.93 -7.50 -27.81
C ARG A 164 -23.36 -7.87 -29.17
N GLN A 165 -23.65 -7.08 -30.21
CA GLN A 165 -23.13 -7.30 -31.55
C GLN A 165 -21.59 -7.30 -31.57
N VAL A 166 -20.96 -6.26 -31.01
CA VAL A 166 -19.49 -6.14 -30.98
C VAL A 166 -18.86 -7.31 -30.22
N ALA A 167 -19.37 -7.66 -29.03
CA ALA A 167 -18.87 -8.81 -28.29
C ALA A 167 -18.99 -10.12 -29.08
N THR A 168 -20.13 -10.35 -29.74
CA THR A 168 -20.39 -11.52 -30.59
C THR A 168 -19.40 -11.59 -31.74
N GLU A 169 -19.20 -10.48 -32.48
CA GLU A 169 -18.28 -10.42 -33.62
C GLU A 169 -16.81 -10.62 -33.19
N VAL A 170 -16.41 -10.16 -32.01
CA VAL A 170 -15.07 -10.43 -31.44
C VAL A 170 -14.89 -11.92 -31.11
N LEU A 171 -15.86 -12.53 -30.42
CA LEU A 171 -15.78 -13.94 -30.05
C LEU A 171 -15.84 -14.85 -31.28
N ASP A 172 -16.65 -14.52 -32.28
CA ASP A 172 -16.73 -15.26 -33.53
C ASP A 172 -15.46 -15.09 -34.38
N TYR A 173 -14.80 -13.92 -34.35
CA TYR A 173 -13.47 -13.76 -34.91
C TYR A 173 -12.48 -14.76 -34.28
N VAL A 174 -12.43 -14.81 -32.94
CA VAL A 174 -11.49 -15.70 -32.25
C VAL A 174 -11.78 -17.17 -32.54
N ARG A 175 -13.06 -17.57 -32.55
CA ARG A 175 -13.49 -18.93 -32.90
C ARG A 175 -13.11 -19.32 -34.33
N ARG A 176 -13.19 -18.37 -35.26
CA ARG A 176 -12.99 -18.63 -36.70
C ARG A 176 -11.53 -18.58 -37.12
N GLU A 177 -10.75 -17.65 -36.57
CA GLU A 177 -9.40 -17.32 -37.05
C GLU A 177 -8.28 -17.62 -36.04
N MET A 178 -8.61 -17.65 -34.74
CA MET A 178 -7.64 -17.78 -33.66
C MET A 178 -7.80 -19.07 -32.85
N THR A 179 -8.54 -20.06 -33.34
CA THR A 179 -8.80 -21.31 -32.61
C THR A 179 -8.22 -22.51 -33.35
N GLY A 180 -7.38 -23.28 -32.66
CA GLY A 180 -6.85 -24.53 -33.17
C GLY A 180 -7.86 -25.68 -33.09
N PRO A 181 -7.66 -26.77 -33.87
CA PRO A 181 -8.60 -27.90 -33.91
C PRO A 181 -8.80 -28.59 -32.54
N GLU A 182 -7.79 -28.53 -31.68
CA GLU A 182 -7.79 -29.11 -30.33
C GLU A 182 -8.55 -28.27 -29.30
N GLY A 183 -8.95 -27.05 -29.67
CA GLY A 183 -9.73 -26.14 -28.82
C GLY A 183 -8.94 -25.03 -28.16
N GLY A 184 -7.60 -25.03 -28.22
CA GLY A 184 -6.77 -23.92 -27.73
C GLY A 184 -6.84 -22.69 -28.64
N PHE A 185 -6.82 -21.49 -28.04
CA PHE A 185 -6.74 -20.21 -28.72
C PHE A 185 -5.29 -19.77 -28.94
N TYR A 186 -5.00 -19.32 -30.16
CA TYR A 186 -3.73 -18.79 -30.61
C TYR A 186 -3.46 -17.38 -30.06
N SER A 187 -2.19 -16.99 -29.99
CA SER A 187 -1.76 -15.85 -29.18
C SER A 187 -1.95 -14.49 -29.86
N SER A 188 -1.65 -14.40 -31.16
CA SER A 188 -1.74 -13.12 -31.90
C SER A 188 -1.74 -13.28 -33.42
N THR A 189 -2.17 -12.23 -34.12
CA THR A 189 -1.87 -12.00 -35.54
C THR A 189 -1.03 -10.74 -35.70
N ASP A 190 0.02 -10.81 -36.54
CA ASP A 190 0.93 -9.70 -36.84
C ASP A 190 0.21 -8.50 -37.51
N ALA A 191 0.88 -7.34 -37.51
CA ALA A 191 0.37 -6.13 -38.17
C ALA A 191 0.63 -6.13 -39.69
N ASP A 192 1.70 -6.80 -40.13
CA ASP A 192 2.19 -6.77 -41.51
C ASP A 192 1.62 -7.91 -42.35
N SER A 193 1.26 -7.58 -43.60
CA SER A 193 1.07 -8.55 -44.66
C SER A 193 1.91 -8.15 -45.87
N GLU A 194 2.67 -9.11 -46.40
CA GLU A 194 3.64 -8.88 -47.49
C GLU A 194 4.68 -7.78 -47.16
N GLY A 195 5.02 -7.61 -45.88
CA GLY A 195 5.97 -6.58 -45.41
C GLY A 195 5.39 -5.16 -45.40
N VAL A 196 4.07 -5.02 -45.49
CA VAL A 196 3.36 -3.73 -45.41
C VAL A 196 2.29 -3.82 -44.31
N GLU A 197 2.38 -2.94 -43.32
CA GLU A 197 1.43 -2.85 -42.21
C GLU A 197 0.02 -2.54 -42.74
N GLY A 198 -1.00 -3.27 -42.24
CA GLY A 198 -2.40 -2.96 -42.53
C GLY A 198 -2.90 -3.34 -43.92
N LYS A 199 -2.03 -3.71 -44.87
CA LYS A 199 -2.39 -4.02 -46.28
C LYS A 199 -3.55 -5.02 -46.41
N PHE A 200 -3.61 -6.00 -45.52
CA PHE A 200 -4.69 -7.00 -45.51
C PHE A 200 -6.08 -6.40 -45.21
N PHE A 201 -6.14 -5.35 -44.40
CA PHE A 201 -7.36 -4.81 -43.80
C PHE A 201 -7.99 -3.63 -44.55
N VAL A 202 -7.20 -2.91 -45.35
CA VAL A 202 -7.64 -1.69 -46.05
C VAL A 202 -8.34 -1.97 -47.39
N TRP A 203 -9.14 -1.01 -47.85
CA TRP A 203 -9.95 -1.13 -49.07
C TRP A 203 -9.96 0.16 -49.89
N THR A 204 -10.19 -0.01 -51.19
CA THR A 204 -10.51 1.07 -52.13
C THR A 204 -11.95 0.94 -52.64
N PRO A 205 -12.59 2.04 -53.11
CA PRO A 205 -13.93 1.96 -53.69
C PRO A 205 -14.04 0.95 -54.84
N ILE A 206 -12.99 0.85 -55.67
CA ILE A 206 -12.93 -0.07 -56.81
C ILE A 206 -12.94 -1.53 -56.36
N GLU A 207 -12.20 -1.87 -55.30
CA GLU A 207 -12.22 -3.23 -54.74
C GLU A 207 -13.60 -3.58 -54.17
N VAL A 208 -14.24 -2.65 -53.45
CA VAL A 208 -15.60 -2.86 -52.92
C VAL A 208 -16.60 -3.09 -54.05
N GLN A 209 -16.54 -2.28 -55.11
CA GLN A 209 -17.41 -2.42 -56.28
C GLN A 209 -17.20 -3.77 -56.99
N ALA A 210 -15.95 -4.20 -57.14
CA ALA A 210 -15.60 -5.49 -57.76
C ALA A 210 -16.17 -6.69 -56.97
N VAL A 211 -16.21 -6.59 -55.64
CA VAL A 211 -16.76 -7.65 -54.76
C VAL A 211 -18.28 -7.68 -54.80
N LEU A 212 -18.94 -6.54 -54.61
CA LEU A 212 -20.39 -6.48 -54.45
C LEU A 212 -21.14 -6.62 -55.78
N LYS A 213 -20.49 -6.33 -56.92
CA LYS A 213 -21.06 -6.46 -58.29
C LYS A 213 -22.40 -5.74 -58.45
N ASN A 214 -22.64 -4.71 -57.63
CA ASN A 214 -23.80 -3.83 -57.63
C ASN A 214 -23.29 -2.44 -57.24
N ASP A 215 -23.35 -1.51 -58.20
CA ASP A 215 -22.79 -0.16 -58.04
C ASP A 215 -23.47 0.64 -56.93
N GLU A 216 -24.77 0.45 -56.74
CA GLU A 216 -25.56 1.18 -55.76
C GLU A 216 -25.29 0.66 -54.33
N ASP A 217 -25.22 -0.66 -54.16
CA ASP A 217 -24.82 -1.26 -52.86
C ASP A 217 -23.36 -0.93 -52.53
N ALA A 218 -22.45 -0.91 -53.51
CA ALA A 218 -21.07 -0.48 -53.32
C ALA A 218 -20.96 1.00 -52.91
N ARG A 219 -21.69 1.89 -53.57
CA ARG A 219 -21.74 3.32 -53.22
C ARG A 219 -22.25 3.53 -51.79
N ARG A 220 -23.31 2.82 -51.40
CA ARG A 220 -23.91 2.91 -50.06
C ARG A 220 -22.98 2.33 -49.00
N PHE A 221 -22.34 1.20 -49.26
CA PHE A 221 -21.35 0.60 -48.37
C PHE A 221 -20.15 1.53 -48.17
N CYS A 222 -19.58 2.07 -49.25
CA CYS A 222 -18.47 3.00 -49.18
C CYS A 222 -18.82 4.25 -48.36
N ALA A 223 -20.03 4.81 -48.53
CA ALA A 223 -20.48 5.95 -47.73
C ALA A 223 -20.69 5.61 -46.25
N LEU A 224 -21.15 4.39 -45.93
CA LEU A 224 -21.35 3.91 -44.56
C LEU A 224 -20.03 3.68 -43.82
N TYR A 225 -19.00 3.20 -44.53
CA TYR A 225 -17.71 2.83 -43.94
C TYR A 225 -16.58 3.84 -44.20
N ASP A 226 -16.93 5.03 -44.70
CA ASP A 226 -16.01 6.13 -45.01
C ASP A 226 -14.87 5.72 -45.96
N ILE A 227 -15.22 4.94 -46.99
CA ILE A 227 -14.32 4.49 -48.06
C ILE A 227 -14.45 5.49 -49.22
N THR A 228 -13.39 6.26 -49.46
CA THR A 228 -13.36 7.35 -50.44
C THR A 228 -12.25 7.15 -51.47
N GLU A 229 -12.31 7.89 -52.59
CA GLU A 229 -11.25 7.86 -53.60
C GLU A 229 -9.93 8.46 -53.10
N SER A 230 -9.98 9.47 -52.22
CA SER A 230 -8.78 10.09 -51.64
C SER A 230 -8.08 9.22 -50.58
N GLY A 231 -8.79 8.23 -50.04
CA GLY A 231 -8.37 7.48 -48.87
C GLY A 231 -8.63 8.25 -47.57
N ASN A 232 -8.80 7.50 -46.48
CA ASN A 232 -8.79 8.03 -45.12
C ASN A 232 -7.47 7.69 -44.38
N TRP A 233 -6.58 6.91 -45.00
CA TRP A 233 -5.24 6.55 -44.51
C TRP A 233 -4.32 6.12 -45.67
N GLU A 234 -3.17 6.77 -45.85
CA GLU A 234 -2.13 6.41 -46.85
C GLU A 234 -2.66 6.09 -48.27
N HIS A 235 -3.59 6.90 -48.78
CA HIS A 235 -4.27 6.71 -50.09
C HIS A 235 -5.14 5.44 -50.20
N THR A 236 -5.37 4.76 -49.09
CA THR A 236 -6.31 3.64 -48.93
C THR A 236 -7.34 3.99 -47.85
N ASN A 237 -8.28 3.09 -47.57
CA ASN A 237 -9.30 3.34 -46.55
C ASN A 237 -9.31 2.23 -45.50
N ILE A 238 -9.25 2.64 -44.25
CA ILE A 238 -9.62 1.83 -43.09
C ILE A 238 -11.14 1.95 -42.92
N PRO A 239 -11.91 0.86 -43.11
CA PRO A 239 -13.35 0.90 -42.90
C PRO A 239 -13.68 1.36 -41.48
N ASN A 240 -14.51 2.41 -41.33
CA ASN A 240 -14.91 2.94 -40.03
C ASN A 240 -16.30 3.57 -40.09
N ARG A 241 -16.93 3.76 -38.93
CA ARG A 241 -18.27 4.34 -38.77
C ARG A 241 -18.25 5.59 -37.88
N LEU A 242 -17.16 6.37 -37.91
CA LEU A 242 -17.02 7.60 -37.10
C LEU A 242 -18.03 8.68 -37.50
N ARG A 243 -18.55 8.63 -38.73
CA ARG A 243 -19.66 9.46 -39.19
C ARG A 243 -20.98 8.92 -38.63
N PRO A 244 -21.81 9.73 -37.95
CA PRO A 244 -23.07 9.27 -37.38
C PRO A 244 -23.97 8.60 -38.43
N LEU A 245 -24.55 7.44 -38.09
CA LEU A 245 -25.38 6.66 -39.00
C LEU A 245 -26.56 7.47 -39.59
N ASN A 246 -27.16 8.33 -38.78
CA ASN A 246 -28.25 9.22 -39.20
C ASN A 246 -27.81 10.25 -40.27
N ASP A 247 -26.56 10.67 -40.26
CA ASP A 247 -26.04 11.63 -41.24
C ASP A 247 -25.82 10.96 -42.59
N VAL A 248 -25.27 9.74 -42.56
CA VAL A 248 -25.10 8.92 -43.76
C VAL A 248 -26.46 8.51 -44.35
N ALA A 249 -27.41 8.12 -43.49
CA ALA A 249 -28.79 7.79 -43.88
C ALA A 249 -29.46 8.97 -44.61
N ARG A 250 -29.38 10.18 -44.05
CA ARG A 250 -29.88 11.41 -44.69
C ARG A 250 -29.17 11.73 -46.00
N GLN A 251 -27.84 11.58 -46.07
CA GLN A 251 -27.09 11.81 -47.31
C GLN A 251 -27.54 10.86 -48.44
N LEU A 252 -27.85 9.61 -48.09
CA LEU A 252 -28.22 8.57 -49.05
C LEU A 252 -29.73 8.49 -49.32
N ASN A 253 -30.55 9.29 -48.63
CA ASN A 253 -32.02 9.21 -48.62
C ASN A 253 -32.51 7.80 -48.26
N LEU A 254 -31.90 7.19 -47.25
CA LEU A 254 -32.26 5.89 -46.70
C LEU A 254 -32.56 6.01 -45.21
N THR A 255 -33.21 4.99 -44.67
CA THR A 255 -33.35 4.76 -43.23
C THR A 255 -32.09 4.10 -42.66
N THR A 256 -31.91 4.17 -41.34
CA THR A 256 -30.82 3.48 -40.63
C THR A 256 -30.92 1.96 -40.76
N ASP A 257 -32.14 1.43 -40.87
CA ASP A 257 -32.41 0.00 -40.97
C ASP A 257 -31.99 -0.52 -42.35
N GLU A 258 -32.30 0.22 -43.42
CA GLU A 258 -31.85 -0.11 -44.78
C GLU A 258 -30.31 -0.11 -44.89
N LEU A 259 -29.62 0.84 -44.24
CA LEU A 259 -28.15 0.84 -44.19
C LEU A 259 -27.58 -0.36 -43.43
N THR A 260 -28.25 -0.75 -42.34
CA THR A 260 -27.87 -1.92 -41.54
C THR A 260 -28.07 -3.22 -42.33
N GLU A 261 -29.13 -3.30 -43.12
CA GLU A 261 -29.39 -4.44 -44.01
C GLU A 261 -28.31 -4.55 -45.10
N ILE A 262 -27.93 -3.43 -45.71
CA ILE A 262 -26.85 -3.38 -46.71
C ILE A 262 -25.53 -3.88 -46.09
N ALA A 263 -25.16 -3.38 -44.92
CA ALA A 263 -23.96 -3.83 -44.22
C ALA A 263 -23.99 -5.34 -43.94
N SER A 264 -25.14 -5.85 -43.50
CA SER A 264 -25.33 -7.27 -43.18
C SER A 264 -25.17 -8.19 -44.40
N ARG A 265 -25.58 -7.74 -45.60
CA ARG A 265 -25.37 -8.47 -46.86
C ARG A 265 -23.94 -8.33 -47.40
N ALA A 266 -23.35 -7.15 -47.28
CA ALA A 266 -22.06 -6.82 -47.89
C ALA A 266 -20.85 -7.35 -47.10
N LYS A 267 -20.89 -7.29 -45.76
CA LYS A 267 -19.77 -7.72 -44.90
C LYS A 267 -19.30 -9.15 -45.18
N PRO A 268 -20.18 -10.18 -45.27
CA PRO A 268 -19.75 -11.53 -45.57
C PRO A 268 -19.06 -11.68 -46.94
N LEU A 269 -19.53 -10.95 -47.97
CA LEU A 269 -18.94 -10.99 -49.31
C LEU A 269 -17.55 -10.35 -49.32
N LEU A 270 -17.39 -9.21 -48.64
CA LEU A 270 -16.10 -8.54 -48.47
C LEU A 270 -15.13 -9.38 -47.63
N TYR A 271 -15.62 -10.05 -46.60
CA TYR A 271 -14.84 -10.98 -45.81
C TYR A 271 -14.32 -12.15 -46.67
N GLU A 272 -15.19 -12.80 -47.44
CA GLU A 272 -14.79 -13.87 -48.36
C GLU A 272 -13.77 -13.40 -49.40
N ALA A 273 -13.95 -12.20 -49.96
CA ALA A 273 -12.94 -11.61 -50.84
C ALA A 273 -11.61 -11.38 -50.12
N ARG A 274 -11.63 -10.87 -48.87
CA ARG A 274 -10.42 -10.64 -48.07
C ARG A 274 -9.66 -11.92 -47.75
N ARG A 275 -10.35 -13.06 -47.56
CA ARG A 275 -9.73 -14.36 -47.30
C ARG A 275 -8.81 -14.86 -48.43
N HIS A 276 -8.94 -14.31 -49.63
CA HIS A 276 -8.06 -14.62 -50.76
C HIS A 276 -6.78 -13.77 -50.79
N ARG A 277 -6.68 -12.72 -49.94
CA ARG A 277 -5.45 -11.95 -49.74
C ARG A 277 -4.48 -12.73 -48.86
N ILE A 278 -3.19 -12.38 -48.91
CA ILE A 278 -2.19 -12.96 -48.00
C ILE A 278 -2.50 -12.46 -46.57
N PRO A 279 -2.81 -13.34 -45.61
CA PRO A 279 -3.09 -12.92 -44.25
C PRO A 279 -1.81 -12.48 -43.53
N PRO A 280 -1.92 -11.66 -42.47
CA PRO A 280 -0.82 -11.42 -41.55
C PRO A 280 -0.33 -12.73 -40.91
N GLY A 281 0.90 -12.74 -40.42
CA GLY A 281 1.45 -13.89 -39.68
C GLY A 281 0.60 -14.25 -38.47
N LEU A 282 0.33 -15.54 -38.28
CA LEU A 282 -0.37 -16.07 -37.12
C LEU A 282 0.65 -16.68 -36.15
N ASP A 283 0.72 -16.17 -34.91
CA ASP A 283 1.41 -16.85 -33.81
C ASP A 283 0.45 -17.88 -33.20
N ASP A 284 0.58 -19.11 -33.66
CA ASP A 284 -0.23 -20.28 -33.29
C ASP A 284 0.10 -20.84 -31.89
N LYS A 285 0.88 -20.12 -31.10
CA LYS A 285 1.22 -20.46 -29.73
C LYS A 285 -0.02 -20.36 -28.83
N VAL A 286 -0.25 -21.40 -28.02
CA VAL A 286 -1.29 -21.39 -26.98
C VAL A 286 -0.63 -21.06 -25.65
N ILE A 287 -1.05 -19.97 -25.01
CA ILE A 287 -0.54 -19.51 -23.70
C ILE A 287 -1.65 -19.67 -22.65
N THR A 288 -1.36 -20.37 -21.55
CA THR A 288 -2.34 -20.70 -20.50
C THR A 288 -3.04 -19.47 -19.96
N ALA A 289 -2.28 -18.44 -19.57
CA ALA A 289 -2.82 -17.18 -19.06
C ALA A 289 -3.84 -16.54 -20.04
N TRP A 290 -3.45 -16.35 -21.31
CA TRP A 290 -4.28 -15.64 -22.29
C TRP A 290 -5.54 -16.45 -22.66
N ASN A 291 -5.40 -17.77 -22.71
CA ASN A 291 -6.54 -18.66 -22.91
C ASN A 291 -7.49 -18.64 -21.71
N GLY A 292 -6.98 -18.52 -20.48
CA GLY A 292 -7.82 -18.34 -19.28
C GLY A 292 -8.71 -17.10 -19.37
N MET A 293 -8.18 -15.98 -19.88
CA MET A 293 -8.96 -14.77 -20.11
C MET A 293 -10.01 -14.93 -21.21
N MET A 294 -9.65 -15.54 -22.35
CA MET A 294 -10.62 -15.76 -23.44
C MET A 294 -11.70 -16.78 -23.06
N LEU A 295 -11.33 -17.83 -22.33
CA LEU A 295 -12.25 -18.80 -21.75
C LEU A 295 -13.28 -18.11 -20.85
N SER A 296 -12.83 -17.20 -19.97
CA SER A 296 -13.71 -16.37 -19.14
C SER A 296 -14.69 -15.54 -20.00
N ALA A 297 -14.20 -14.87 -21.05
CA ALA A 297 -15.05 -14.08 -21.95
C ALA A 297 -16.11 -14.94 -22.68
N MET A 298 -15.73 -16.13 -23.16
CA MET A 298 -16.65 -17.09 -23.79
C MET A 298 -17.70 -17.60 -22.80
N ALA A 299 -17.30 -17.92 -21.57
CA ALA A 299 -18.21 -18.36 -20.51
C ALA A 299 -19.22 -17.26 -20.13
N GLU A 300 -18.77 -16.02 -19.98
CA GLU A 300 -19.64 -14.88 -19.70
C GLU A 300 -20.62 -14.61 -20.85
N ALA A 301 -20.16 -14.70 -22.11
CA ALA A 301 -21.02 -14.55 -23.27
C ALA A 301 -22.08 -15.65 -23.35
N ALA A 302 -21.70 -16.91 -23.07
CA ALA A 302 -22.63 -18.02 -23.01
C ALA A 302 -23.73 -17.77 -21.96
N ARG A 303 -23.33 -17.33 -20.77
CA ARG A 303 -24.23 -17.01 -19.66
C ARG A 303 -25.19 -15.86 -20.03
N VAL A 304 -24.66 -14.75 -20.53
CA VAL A 304 -25.43 -13.51 -20.75
C VAL A 304 -26.25 -13.55 -22.04
N PHE A 305 -25.72 -14.10 -23.13
CA PHE A 305 -26.39 -14.13 -24.43
C PHE A 305 -27.15 -15.43 -24.70
N GLY A 306 -27.03 -16.43 -23.82
CA GLY A 306 -27.70 -17.72 -23.98
C GLY A 306 -27.28 -18.48 -25.24
N THR A 307 -26.04 -18.28 -25.71
CA THR A 307 -25.57 -18.84 -26.99
C THR A 307 -24.71 -20.10 -26.74
N PRO A 308 -25.20 -21.31 -27.03
CA PRO A 308 -24.53 -22.56 -26.60
C PRO A 308 -23.12 -22.75 -27.16
N ILE A 309 -22.85 -22.20 -28.34
CA ILE A 309 -21.57 -22.38 -29.03
C ILE A 309 -20.39 -21.74 -28.28
N TYR A 310 -20.65 -20.69 -27.49
CA TYR A 310 -19.62 -20.06 -26.65
C TYR A 310 -19.30 -20.91 -25.43
N LEU A 311 -20.31 -21.59 -24.85
CA LEU A 311 -20.09 -22.53 -23.76
C LEU A 311 -19.24 -23.71 -24.23
N GLU A 312 -19.57 -24.29 -25.40
CA GLU A 312 -18.81 -25.38 -25.99
C GLU A 312 -17.36 -24.97 -26.26
N SER A 313 -17.14 -23.76 -26.81
CA SER A 313 -15.79 -23.25 -27.07
C SER A 313 -14.98 -23.08 -25.78
N ALA A 314 -15.60 -22.56 -24.71
CA ALA A 314 -14.97 -22.45 -23.40
C ALA A 314 -14.62 -23.82 -22.78
N GLN A 315 -15.53 -24.80 -22.86
CA GLN A 315 -15.31 -26.16 -22.37
C GLN A 315 -14.16 -26.85 -23.10
N ARG A 316 -14.15 -26.79 -24.44
CA ARG A 316 -13.06 -27.37 -25.24
C ARG A 316 -11.70 -26.77 -24.89
N THR A 317 -11.66 -25.45 -24.66
CA THR A 317 -10.43 -24.78 -24.23
C THR A 317 -10.00 -25.21 -22.82
N ALA A 318 -10.94 -25.29 -21.88
CA ALA A 318 -10.69 -25.73 -20.52
C ALA A 318 -10.13 -27.16 -20.49
N ASP A 319 -10.78 -28.07 -21.22
CA ASP A 319 -10.39 -29.47 -21.32
C ASP A 319 -9.02 -29.61 -22.00
N PHE A 320 -8.76 -28.81 -23.04
CA PHE A 320 -7.44 -28.75 -23.69
C PHE A 320 -6.35 -28.35 -22.70
N LEU A 321 -6.52 -27.25 -21.97
CA LEU A 321 -5.52 -26.78 -21.00
C LEU A 321 -5.32 -27.76 -19.85
N LEU A 322 -6.41 -28.29 -19.27
CA LEU A 322 -6.34 -29.26 -18.18
C LEU A 322 -5.73 -30.60 -18.59
N ARG A 323 -5.78 -30.95 -19.88
CA ARG A 323 -5.17 -32.18 -20.42
C ARG A 323 -3.72 -31.98 -20.86
N ILE A 324 -3.42 -30.89 -21.57
CA ILE A 324 -2.14 -30.67 -22.26
C ILE A 324 -1.19 -29.80 -21.44
N HIS A 325 -1.71 -28.81 -20.70
CA HIS A 325 -0.89 -27.86 -19.93
C HIS A 325 -0.79 -28.25 -18.45
N ALA A 326 -1.56 -29.22 -17.95
CA ALA A 326 -1.38 -29.76 -16.61
C ALA A 326 -0.32 -30.88 -16.59
N LYS A 327 0.60 -30.81 -15.63
CA LYS A 327 1.54 -31.87 -15.30
C LYS A 327 0.86 -33.00 -14.50
N PRO A 328 1.49 -34.18 -14.37
CA PRO A 328 0.95 -35.27 -13.56
C PRO A 328 0.71 -34.91 -12.08
N ASP A 329 1.46 -33.95 -11.53
CA ASP A 329 1.27 -33.42 -10.17
C ASP A 329 0.20 -32.32 -10.09
N GLY A 330 -0.42 -31.94 -11.22
CA GLY A 330 -1.45 -30.90 -11.31
C GLY A 330 -0.93 -29.47 -11.47
N ARG A 331 0.39 -29.24 -11.45
CA ARG A 331 0.97 -27.92 -11.77
C ARG A 331 0.86 -27.61 -13.26
N LEU A 332 0.87 -26.33 -13.60
CA LEU A 332 0.68 -25.87 -14.98
C LEU A 332 2.01 -25.68 -15.73
N LEU A 333 1.92 -25.81 -17.04
CA LEU A 333 2.88 -25.37 -18.05
C LEU A 333 2.35 -24.10 -18.71
N ARG A 334 3.26 -23.23 -19.16
CA ARG A 334 2.90 -21.91 -19.69
C ARG A 334 2.37 -21.96 -21.11
N THR A 335 3.08 -22.67 -21.98
CA THR A 335 2.90 -22.52 -23.43
C THR A 335 2.94 -23.85 -24.13
N SER A 336 2.14 -23.98 -25.19
CA SER A 336 2.24 -25.10 -26.12
C SER A 336 2.20 -24.64 -27.57
N ARG A 337 2.76 -25.48 -28.44
CA ARG A 337 2.63 -25.46 -29.89
C ARG A 337 2.61 -26.91 -30.35
N ASP A 338 1.76 -27.24 -31.33
CA ASP A 338 1.57 -28.62 -31.81
C ASP A 338 1.33 -29.63 -30.68
N ASN A 339 0.48 -29.26 -29.71
CA ASN A 339 0.13 -30.05 -28.52
C ASN A 339 1.32 -30.40 -27.60
N ARG A 340 2.46 -29.73 -27.75
CA ARG A 340 3.64 -29.92 -26.89
C ARG A 340 3.78 -28.75 -25.92
N ALA A 341 3.26 -28.94 -24.72
CA ALA A 341 3.40 -27.96 -23.65
C ALA A 341 4.81 -28.01 -23.05
N HIS A 342 5.36 -26.83 -22.76
CA HIS A 342 6.67 -26.65 -22.13
C HIS A 342 6.71 -25.34 -21.34
N LEU A 343 7.80 -25.16 -20.58
CA LEU A 343 8.04 -24.09 -19.62
C LEU A 343 7.10 -24.12 -18.41
N ASP A 344 7.66 -23.92 -17.24
CA ASP A 344 6.89 -23.81 -16.01
C ASP A 344 5.99 -22.58 -16.06
N ALA A 345 4.76 -22.75 -15.55
CA ALA A 345 3.79 -21.67 -15.49
C ALA A 345 4.14 -20.62 -14.42
N TYR A 346 3.77 -19.38 -14.70
CA TYR A 346 3.89 -18.24 -13.80
C TYR A 346 2.56 -17.95 -13.11
N LEU A 347 2.56 -17.05 -12.12
CA LEU A 347 1.37 -16.66 -11.36
C LEU A 347 0.14 -16.39 -12.24
N GLU A 348 0.32 -15.67 -13.35
CA GLU A 348 -0.77 -15.32 -14.28
C GLU A 348 -1.46 -16.52 -14.92
N ASP A 349 -0.71 -17.58 -15.21
CA ASP A 349 -1.25 -18.79 -15.83
C ASP A 349 -2.20 -19.51 -14.86
N TYR A 350 -1.86 -19.54 -13.56
CA TYR A 350 -2.73 -20.09 -12.51
C TYR A 350 -3.92 -19.16 -12.23
N ALA A 351 -3.65 -17.86 -12.05
CA ALA A 351 -4.66 -16.89 -11.67
C ALA A 351 -5.77 -16.76 -12.72
N TYR A 352 -5.39 -16.60 -13.99
CA TYR A 352 -6.36 -16.37 -15.07
C TYR A 352 -7.10 -17.65 -15.44
N LEU A 353 -6.44 -18.82 -15.39
CA LEU A 353 -7.13 -20.09 -15.62
C LEU A 353 -8.09 -20.41 -14.47
N ALA A 354 -7.72 -20.16 -13.21
CA ALA A 354 -8.61 -20.35 -12.08
C ALA A 354 -9.87 -19.45 -12.17
N GLU A 355 -9.71 -18.18 -12.53
CA GLU A 355 -10.84 -17.27 -12.76
C GLU A 355 -11.70 -17.73 -13.94
N GLY A 356 -11.08 -18.15 -15.05
CA GLY A 356 -11.80 -18.67 -16.22
C GLY A 356 -12.61 -19.95 -15.92
N LEU A 357 -12.01 -20.93 -15.23
CA LEU A 357 -12.69 -22.17 -14.84
C LEU A 357 -13.87 -21.91 -13.90
N LEU A 358 -13.73 -20.92 -13.02
CA LEU A 358 -14.80 -20.46 -12.15
C LEU A 358 -15.94 -19.80 -12.95
N ASP A 359 -15.62 -18.92 -13.90
CA ASP A 359 -16.61 -18.29 -14.78
C ASP A 359 -17.33 -19.34 -15.65
N LEU A 360 -16.61 -20.37 -16.12
CA LEU A 360 -17.17 -21.50 -16.87
C LEU A 360 -18.17 -22.32 -16.04
N TYR A 361 -17.84 -22.62 -14.79
CA TYR A 361 -18.77 -23.27 -13.88
C TYR A 361 -20.02 -22.40 -13.63
N GLU A 362 -19.84 -21.10 -13.35
CA GLU A 362 -20.96 -20.18 -13.12
C GLU A 362 -21.82 -19.93 -14.37
N ALA A 363 -21.29 -20.19 -15.57
CA ALA A 363 -22.03 -20.20 -16.82
C ALA A 363 -22.90 -21.46 -17.02
N GLY A 364 -22.78 -22.45 -16.13
CA GLY A 364 -23.59 -23.68 -16.12
C GLY A 364 -22.85 -24.94 -16.57
N ALA A 365 -21.52 -24.92 -16.65
CA ALA A 365 -20.73 -26.13 -16.89
C ALA A 365 -20.60 -27.02 -15.63
N ALA A 366 -20.00 -28.20 -15.79
CA ALA A 366 -19.88 -29.20 -14.73
C ALA A 366 -19.09 -28.72 -13.50
N GLU A 367 -19.47 -29.20 -12.30
CA GLU A 367 -18.80 -28.90 -11.03
C GLU A 367 -17.29 -29.24 -11.04
N SER A 368 -16.85 -30.17 -11.90
CA SER A 368 -15.44 -30.53 -12.06
C SER A 368 -14.53 -29.34 -12.40
N TYR A 369 -15.04 -28.32 -13.11
CA TYR A 369 -14.28 -27.10 -13.41
C TYR A 369 -14.09 -26.23 -12.17
N LEU A 370 -15.11 -26.11 -11.30
CA LEU A 370 -14.99 -25.45 -10.00
C LEU A 370 -13.96 -26.16 -9.12
N GLN A 371 -13.99 -27.49 -9.09
CA GLN A 371 -13.00 -28.29 -8.34
C GLN A 371 -11.58 -28.12 -8.92
N ALA A 372 -11.45 -27.96 -10.23
CA ALA A 372 -10.16 -27.63 -10.85
C ALA A 372 -9.67 -26.23 -10.45
N ALA A 373 -10.54 -25.23 -10.44
CA ALA A 373 -10.22 -23.88 -9.95
C ALA A 373 -9.78 -23.89 -8.48
N ALA A 374 -10.44 -24.68 -7.62
CA ALA A 374 -10.07 -24.88 -6.22
C ALA A 374 -8.63 -25.45 -6.06
N ARG A 375 -8.26 -26.45 -6.88
CA ARG A 375 -6.88 -26.98 -6.86
C ARG A 375 -5.85 -25.94 -7.28
N LEU A 376 -6.15 -25.12 -8.29
CA LEU A 376 -5.27 -24.02 -8.69
C LEU A 376 -5.14 -22.95 -7.59
N ALA A 377 -6.22 -22.67 -6.85
CA ALA A 377 -6.19 -21.77 -5.69
C ALA A 377 -5.28 -22.25 -4.57
N ASP A 378 -5.27 -23.55 -4.28
CA ASP A 378 -4.31 -24.12 -3.33
C ASP A 378 -2.86 -23.91 -3.80
N TYR A 379 -2.58 -24.07 -5.09
CA TYR A 379 -1.25 -23.76 -5.66
C TYR A 379 -0.89 -22.28 -5.62
N LEU A 380 -1.84 -21.37 -5.85
CA LEU A 380 -1.63 -19.92 -5.70
C LEU A 380 -1.09 -19.59 -4.30
N ILE A 381 -1.68 -20.21 -3.26
CA ILE A 381 -1.24 -20.00 -1.88
C ILE A 381 0.08 -20.71 -1.60
N SER A 382 0.20 -22.00 -1.93
CA SER A 382 1.37 -22.79 -1.55
C SER A 382 2.65 -22.32 -2.24
N ASP A 383 2.56 -21.98 -3.53
CA ASP A 383 3.74 -21.81 -4.39
C ASP A 383 4.07 -20.33 -4.64
N PHE A 384 3.07 -19.43 -4.60
CA PHE A 384 3.26 -18.03 -5.00
C PHE A 384 3.07 -17.00 -3.87
N MET A 385 2.28 -17.30 -2.83
CA MET A 385 1.98 -16.31 -1.79
C MET A 385 3.21 -15.89 -0.99
N ASP A 386 3.34 -14.59 -0.73
CA ASP A 386 4.22 -14.03 0.29
C ASP A 386 3.46 -13.98 1.63
N HIS A 387 3.80 -14.90 2.53
CA HIS A 387 3.16 -14.98 3.85
C HIS A 387 3.60 -13.87 4.82
N GLU A 388 4.71 -13.16 4.55
CA GLU A 388 5.19 -12.09 5.41
C GLU A 388 4.53 -10.75 5.06
N GLN A 389 4.42 -10.43 3.78
CA GLN A 389 4.00 -9.10 3.31
C GLN A 389 2.67 -9.10 2.55
N GLY A 390 2.10 -10.29 2.30
CA GLY A 390 0.94 -10.45 1.43
C GLY A 390 1.30 -10.33 -0.06
N GLY A 391 0.31 -10.61 -0.90
CA GLY A 391 0.49 -10.68 -2.35
C GLY A 391 1.18 -11.97 -2.80
N PHE A 392 1.51 -12.02 -4.07
CA PHE A 392 2.01 -13.19 -4.78
C PHE A 392 3.22 -12.82 -5.63
N PHE A 393 4.24 -13.66 -5.56
CA PHE A 393 5.39 -13.64 -6.46
C PHE A 393 5.01 -14.08 -7.86
N THR A 394 5.69 -13.55 -8.88
CA THR A 394 5.45 -13.93 -10.27
C THR A 394 5.87 -15.38 -10.56
N THR A 395 6.95 -15.87 -9.93
CA THR A 395 7.46 -17.24 -10.08
C THR A 395 7.14 -18.09 -8.86
N ALA A 396 6.96 -19.40 -9.03
CA ALA A 396 6.74 -20.36 -7.95
C ALA A 396 7.97 -20.55 -7.05
N LYS A 397 7.80 -21.01 -5.80
CA LYS A 397 8.89 -21.31 -4.86
C LYS A 397 9.95 -22.29 -5.41
N HIS A 398 9.52 -23.23 -6.26
CA HIS A 398 10.36 -24.27 -6.86
C HIS A 398 10.73 -24.00 -8.32
N HIS A 399 10.45 -22.79 -8.82
CA HIS A 399 10.91 -22.36 -10.15
C HIS A 399 12.44 -22.21 -10.17
N GLU A 400 13.03 -22.02 -11.35
CA GLU A 400 14.43 -21.61 -11.48
C GLU A 400 14.80 -20.49 -10.49
N ALA A 401 15.94 -20.64 -9.83
CA ALA A 401 16.41 -19.72 -8.81
C ALA A 401 16.80 -18.37 -9.44
N LEU A 402 15.89 -17.40 -9.37
CA LEU A 402 16.15 -16.02 -9.78
C LEU A 402 16.81 -15.22 -8.64
N LEU A 403 17.62 -14.22 -9.01
CA LEU A 403 18.24 -13.27 -8.06
C LEU A 403 17.20 -12.55 -7.18
N LEU A 404 16.02 -12.29 -7.73
CA LEU A 404 14.86 -11.73 -7.06
C LEU A 404 13.58 -12.33 -7.66
N ARG A 405 12.65 -12.75 -6.81
CA ARG A 405 11.27 -13.04 -7.25
C ARG A 405 10.50 -11.74 -7.30
N HIS A 406 10.17 -11.29 -8.52
CA HIS A 406 9.42 -10.05 -8.72
C HIS A 406 7.95 -10.20 -8.27
N ARG A 407 7.31 -9.05 -8.00
CA ARG A 407 5.88 -8.92 -7.69
C ARG A 407 5.34 -7.70 -8.41
N GLU A 408 4.18 -7.83 -9.04
CA GLU A 408 3.54 -6.74 -9.77
C GLU A 408 2.07 -6.62 -9.36
N GLY A 409 1.70 -5.43 -8.88
CA GLY A 409 0.34 -5.15 -8.41
C GLY A 409 -0.49 -4.29 -9.36
N THR A 410 0.16 -3.50 -10.23
CA THR A 410 -0.51 -2.62 -11.18
C THR A 410 -1.09 -3.40 -12.36
N ASP A 411 -2.23 -2.94 -12.87
CA ASP A 411 -2.76 -3.38 -14.15
C ASP A 411 -1.91 -2.79 -15.28
N GLY A 412 -1.62 -3.61 -16.29
CA GLY A 412 -0.92 -3.21 -17.52
C GLY A 412 -1.85 -3.34 -18.73
N ALA A 413 -1.33 -3.91 -19.84
CA ALA A 413 -2.17 -4.35 -20.95
C ALA A 413 -3.13 -5.49 -20.55
N VAL A 414 -2.77 -6.24 -19.51
CA VAL A 414 -3.58 -7.28 -18.86
C VAL A 414 -3.79 -6.92 -17.39
N PRO A 415 -4.87 -7.40 -16.74
CA PRO A 415 -5.09 -7.16 -15.31
C PRO A 415 -3.95 -7.76 -14.46
N SER A 416 -3.59 -7.15 -13.35
CA SER A 416 -2.55 -7.69 -12.47
C SER A 416 -2.84 -9.14 -12.08
N ALA A 417 -1.88 -10.04 -12.28
CA ALA A 417 -1.99 -11.43 -11.86
C ALA A 417 -2.21 -11.57 -10.34
N ASN A 418 -1.67 -10.65 -9.55
CA ASN A 418 -1.95 -10.54 -8.11
C ASN A 418 -3.43 -10.25 -7.85
N ALA A 419 -4.00 -9.28 -8.58
CA ALA A 419 -5.39 -8.89 -8.43
C ALA A 419 -6.35 -9.99 -8.91
N VAL A 420 -6.04 -10.69 -10.01
CA VAL A 420 -6.85 -11.82 -10.49
C VAL A 420 -6.75 -13.02 -9.53
N ALA A 421 -5.57 -13.33 -9.00
CA ALA A 421 -5.42 -14.36 -7.96
C ALA A 421 -6.26 -14.02 -6.72
N ALA A 422 -6.20 -12.77 -6.25
CA ALA A 422 -7.03 -12.28 -5.15
C ALA A 422 -8.54 -12.40 -5.48
N SER A 423 -8.94 -12.10 -6.72
CA SER A 423 -10.33 -12.21 -7.18
C SER A 423 -10.83 -13.65 -7.19
N ALA A 424 -10.04 -14.58 -7.73
CA ALA A 424 -10.36 -16.01 -7.75
C ALA A 424 -10.48 -16.56 -6.32
N LEU A 425 -9.51 -16.27 -5.45
CA LEU A 425 -9.53 -16.69 -4.04
C LEU A 425 -10.72 -16.11 -3.28
N ALA A 426 -11.07 -14.83 -3.51
CA ALA A 426 -12.24 -14.21 -2.90
C ALA A 426 -13.51 -14.97 -3.26
N ARG A 427 -13.78 -15.22 -4.55
CA ARG A 427 -15.00 -15.90 -4.99
C ARG A 427 -15.02 -17.38 -4.55
N LEU A 428 -13.91 -18.09 -4.69
CA LEU A 428 -13.79 -19.49 -4.25
C LEU A 428 -13.98 -19.63 -2.74
N SER A 429 -13.57 -18.65 -1.93
CA SER A 429 -13.77 -18.68 -0.47
C SER A 429 -15.24 -18.76 -0.08
N PHE A 430 -16.16 -18.19 -0.87
CA PHE A 430 -17.60 -18.30 -0.61
C PHE A 430 -18.21 -19.57 -1.21
N HIS A 431 -17.72 -20.04 -2.36
CA HIS A 431 -18.15 -21.33 -2.92
C HIS A 431 -17.84 -22.50 -1.98
N PHE A 432 -16.70 -22.45 -1.28
CA PHE A 432 -16.18 -23.55 -0.45
C PHE A 432 -16.20 -23.27 1.06
N ASP A 433 -16.66 -22.08 1.50
CA ASP A 433 -16.64 -21.66 2.90
C ASP A 433 -15.23 -21.75 3.55
N ARG A 434 -14.22 -21.23 2.83
CA ARG A 434 -12.79 -21.32 3.18
C ARG A 434 -12.23 -19.95 3.59
N ASP A 435 -12.17 -19.69 4.90
CA ASP A 435 -11.69 -18.41 5.44
C ASP A 435 -10.20 -18.13 5.14
N ASP A 436 -9.36 -19.16 5.04
CA ASP A 436 -7.95 -19.00 4.66
C ASP A 436 -7.77 -18.40 3.25
N TRP A 437 -8.59 -18.81 2.28
CA TRP A 437 -8.60 -18.21 0.94
C TRP A 437 -9.11 -16.76 0.97
N ARG A 438 -10.14 -16.48 1.79
CA ARG A 438 -10.64 -15.12 2.01
C ARG A 438 -9.55 -14.21 2.58
N ARG A 439 -8.85 -14.67 3.62
CA ARG A 439 -7.72 -13.94 4.23
C ARG A 439 -6.57 -13.74 3.25
N ALA A 440 -6.25 -14.74 2.43
CA ALA A 440 -5.22 -14.62 1.40
C ALA A 440 -5.58 -13.55 0.36
N SER A 441 -6.84 -13.49 -0.07
CA SER A 441 -7.34 -12.43 -0.97
C SER A 441 -7.23 -11.04 -0.33
N ILE A 442 -7.64 -10.89 0.93
CA ILE A 442 -7.51 -9.63 1.68
C ILE A 442 -6.04 -9.22 1.80
N ALA A 443 -5.16 -10.14 2.15
CA ALA A 443 -3.73 -9.88 2.28
C ALA A 443 -3.10 -9.45 0.95
N ALA A 444 -3.49 -10.07 -0.16
CA ALA A 444 -3.01 -9.72 -1.50
C ALA A 444 -3.41 -8.31 -1.91
N THR A 445 -4.66 -7.92 -1.67
CA THR A 445 -5.12 -6.55 -1.95
C THR A 445 -4.43 -5.54 -1.03
N ARG A 446 -4.32 -5.84 0.28
CA ARG A 446 -3.65 -4.97 1.26
C ARG A 446 -2.19 -4.73 0.92
N ALA A 447 -1.46 -5.74 0.42
CA ALA A 447 -0.04 -5.62 0.09
C ALA A 447 0.26 -4.38 -0.77
N TYR A 448 -0.65 -4.03 -1.68
CA TYR A 448 -0.54 -2.87 -2.56
C TYR A 448 -1.33 -1.65 -2.10
N GLY A 449 -1.88 -1.64 -0.88
CA GLY A 449 -2.80 -0.62 -0.40
C GLY A 449 -2.25 0.79 -0.52
N ARG A 450 -0.96 1.01 -0.21
CA ARG A 450 -0.31 2.33 -0.36
C ARG A 450 -0.30 2.80 -1.81
N GLN A 451 0.04 1.90 -2.74
CA GLN A 451 0.06 2.20 -4.17
C GLN A 451 -1.35 2.39 -4.71
N ILE A 452 -2.31 1.58 -4.26
CA ILE A 452 -3.73 1.67 -4.61
C ILE A 452 -4.30 3.03 -4.19
N THR A 453 -4.04 3.51 -2.97
CA THR A 453 -4.49 4.85 -2.54
C THR A 453 -3.82 5.98 -3.34
N ARG A 454 -2.55 5.80 -3.74
CA ARG A 454 -1.82 6.85 -4.48
C ARG A 454 -2.16 6.92 -5.96
N TYR A 455 -2.40 5.77 -6.59
CA TYR A 455 -2.62 5.62 -8.03
C TYR A 455 -3.81 4.69 -8.33
N PRO A 456 -5.01 4.93 -7.79
CA PRO A 456 -6.13 3.99 -7.83
C PRO A 456 -6.52 3.53 -9.24
N ARG A 457 -6.42 4.41 -10.25
CA ARG A 457 -6.68 4.05 -11.65
C ARG A 457 -5.79 2.90 -12.17
N ALA A 458 -4.55 2.80 -11.71
CA ALA A 458 -3.61 1.76 -12.13
C ALA A 458 -3.89 0.40 -11.46
N PHE A 459 -4.93 0.30 -10.62
CA PHE A 459 -5.27 -0.88 -9.84
C PHE A 459 -6.76 -1.25 -9.98
N ALA A 460 -7.35 -1.01 -11.15
CA ALA A 460 -8.77 -1.20 -11.40
C ALA A 460 -9.26 -2.64 -11.09
N LYS A 461 -8.50 -3.68 -11.43
CA LYS A 461 -8.85 -5.06 -11.05
C LYS A 461 -8.77 -5.27 -9.53
N SER A 462 -7.75 -4.71 -8.85
CA SER A 462 -7.66 -4.81 -7.39
C SER A 462 -8.84 -4.11 -6.72
N LEU A 463 -9.25 -2.95 -7.23
CA LEU A 463 -10.42 -2.21 -6.75
C LEU A 463 -11.73 -2.97 -6.99
N ALA A 464 -11.85 -3.75 -8.06
CA ALA A 464 -12.97 -4.68 -8.22
C ALA A 464 -13.00 -5.78 -7.14
N VAL A 465 -11.84 -6.25 -6.69
CA VAL A 465 -11.73 -7.17 -5.53
C VAL A 465 -12.10 -6.45 -4.23
N VAL A 466 -11.69 -5.18 -4.08
CA VAL A 466 -12.08 -4.36 -2.92
C VAL A 466 -13.60 -4.23 -2.84
N ASP A 467 -14.23 -3.88 -3.95
CA ASP A 467 -15.69 -3.79 -4.10
C ASP A 467 -16.38 -5.11 -3.69
N PHE A 468 -15.90 -6.24 -4.21
CA PHE A 468 -16.41 -7.57 -3.88
C PHE A 468 -16.31 -7.90 -2.38
N LEU A 469 -15.14 -7.69 -1.77
CA LEU A 469 -14.88 -8.07 -0.37
C LEU A 469 -15.56 -7.13 0.65
N THR A 470 -15.74 -5.86 0.31
CA THR A 470 -16.38 -4.86 1.20
C THR A 470 -17.90 -4.90 1.14
N GLU A 471 -18.48 -5.13 -0.04
CA GLU A 471 -19.92 -5.28 -0.20
C GLU A 471 -20.40 -6.66 0.24
N GLY A 472 -19.60 -7.69 -0.04
CA GLY A 472 -19.99 -9.09 0.01
C GLY A 472 -20.72 -9.52 -1.27
N PRO A 473 -20.62 -10.79 -1.69
CA PRO A 473 -21.31 -11.28 -2.87
C PRO A 473 -22.82 -11.43 -2.63
N VAL A 474 -23.56 -11.30 -3.71
CA VAL A 474 -24.90 -11.89 -3.85
C VAL A 474 -24.72 -13.37 -4.16
N GLU A 475 -25.11 -14.22 -3.22
CA GLU A 475 -24.98 -15.68 -3.34
C GLU A 475 -26.25 -16.26 -3.96
N LEU A 476 -26.11 -16.87 -5.13
CA LEU A 476 -27.22 -17.40 -5.91
C LEU A 476 -27.15 -18.92 -5.93
N ALA A 477 -28.10 -19.59 -5.27
CA ALA A 477 -28.20 -21.04 -5.28
C ALA A 477 -29.41 -21.46 -6.13
N LEU A 478 -29.15 -22.10 -7.28
CA LEU A 478 -30.16 -22.60 -8.20
C LEU A 478 -30.30 -24.10 -8.03
N VAL A 479 -31.52 -24.57 -7.74
CA VAL A 479 -31.81 -26.00 -7.58
C VAL A 479 -32.96 -26.40 -8.49
N GLY A 480 -32.72 -27.38 -9.37
CA GLY A 480 -33.73 -27.85 -10.32
C GLY A 480 -33.18 -28.91 -11.27
N HIS A 481 -34.06 -29.48 -12.09
CA HIS A 481 -33.65 -30.38 -13.17
C HIS A 481 -33.19 -29.57 -14.40
N GLU A 482 -32.02 -29.89 -14.98
CA GLU A 482 -31.39 -29.08 -16.04
C GLU A 482 -32.28 -28.84 -17.27
N LEU A 483 -33.12 -29.81 -17.62
CA LEU A 483 -34.02 -29.73 -18.77
C LEU A 483 -35.33 -28.97 -18.50
N HIS A 484 -35.57 -28.49 -17.28
CA HIS A 484 -36.81 -27.80 -16.95
C HIS A 484 -36.81 -26.35 -17.50
N ASP A 485 -37.84 -25.97 -18.25
CA ASP A 485 -37.89 -24.64 -18.88
C ASP A 485 -37.88 -23.49 -17.85
N ASP A 486 -38.57 -23.62 -16.73
CA ASP A 486 -38.50 -22.62 -15.64
C ASP A 486 -37.08 -22.42 -15.08
N LEU A 487 -36.25 -23.47 -15.02
CA LEU A 487 -34.86 -23.31 -14.57
C LEU A 487 -34.04 -22.49 -15.59
N ARG A 488 -34.30 -22.71 -16.89
CA ARG A 488 -33.69 -21.92 -17.96
C ARG A 488 -34.12 -20.46 -17.89
N ALA A 489 -35.40 -20.20 -17.69
CA ALA A 489 -35.93 -18.85 -17.54
C ALA A 489 -35.38 -18.12 -16.30
N ILE A 490 -35.22 -18.81 -15.17
CA ILE A 490 -34.57 -18.26 -13.96
C ILE A 490 -33.10 -17.92 -14.25
N ARG A 491 -32.36 -18.84 -14.89
CA ARG A 491 -30.95 -18.61 -15.27
C ARG A 491 -30.82 -17.41 -16.19
N GLU A 492 -31.69 -17.30 -17.19
CA GLU A 492 -31.74 -16.16 -18.10
C GLU A 492 -32.02 -14.86 -17.33
N ALA A 493 -33.01 -14.82 -16.43
CA ALA A 493 -33.33 -13.63 -15.64
C ALA A 493 -32.15 -13.16 -14.76
N VAL A 494 -31.47 -14.10 -14.10
CA VAL A 494 -30.21 -13.84 -13.37
C VAL A 494 -29.16 -13.28 -14.32
N ALA A 495 -28.99 -13.90 -15.49
CA ALA A 495 -27.97 -13.52 -16.44
C ALA A 495 -28.19 -12.16 -17.10
N HIS A 496 -29.45 -11.74 -17.26
CA HIS A 496 -29.78 -10.41 -17.77
C HIS A 496 -29.49 -9.31 -16.75
N THR A 497 -29.33 -9.61 -15.46
CA THR A 497 -29.07 -8.58 -14.44
C THR A 497 -27.56 -8.36 -14.27
N TYR A 498 -27.10 -7.12 -14.31
CA TYR A 498 -25.69 -6.81 -14.04
C TYR A 498 -25.39 -7.01 -12.54
N LEU A 499 -24.73 -8.12 -12.22
CA LEU A 499 -24.35 -8.52 -10.87
C LEU A 499 -22.83 -8.76 -10.86
N PRO A 500 -22.03 -7.71 -10.63
CA PRO A 500 -20.57 -7.80 -10.68
C PRO A 500 -19.97 -8.47 -9.42
N ASN A 501 -20.74 -8.51 -8.32
CA ASN A 501 -20.38 -9.17 -7.06
C ASN A 501 -21.31 -10.36 -6.83
N ARG A 502 -21.24 -11.36 -7.70
CA ARG A 502 -22.08 -12.57 -7.59
C ARG A 502 -21.23 -13.82 -7.40
N ILE A 503 -21.84 -14.84 -6.83
CA ILE A 503 -21.42 -16.23 -6.96
C ILE A 503 -22.65 -17.07 -7.30
N VAL A 504 -22.48 -18.09 -8.14
CA VAL A 504 -23.59 -18.92 -8.63
C VAL A 504 -23.29 -20.39 -8.40
N ALA A 505 -24.11 -21.08 -7.61
CA ALA A 505 -24.06 -22.53 -7.48
C ALA A 505 -25.32 -23.16 -8.07
N THR A 506 -25.15 -24.23 -8.86
CA THR A 506 -26.27 -25.02 -9.39
C THR A 506 -26.26 -26.42 -8.79
N GLY A 507 -27.37 -26.86 -8.22
CA GLY A 507 -27.62 -28.23 -7.77
C GLY A 507 -28.74 -28.92 -8.56
N SER A 508 -28.65 -30.25 -8.67
CA SER A 508 -29.71 -31.08 -9.25
C SER A 508 -30.70 -31.56 -8.19
N SER A 509 -31.99 -31.60 -8.52
CA SER A 509 -33.02 -32.13 -7.63
C SER A 509 -32.76 -33.59 -7.26
N GLY A 510 -32.58 -33.88 -5.97
CA GLY A 510 -32.39 -35.25 -5.47
C GLY A 510 -30.94 -35.76 -5.48
N HIS A 511 -29.95 -34.93 -5.84
CA HIS A 511 -28.53 -35.25 -5.71
C HIS A 511 -27.88 -34.20 -4.78
N PRO A 512 -27.58 -34.55 -3.51
CA PRO A 512 -26.96 -33.60 -2.60
C PRO A 512 -25.55 -33.23 -3.09
N SER A 513 -25.34 -31.97 -3.44
CA SER A 513 -24.00 -31.43 -3.72
C SER A 513 -23.25 -31.20 -2.40
N SER A 514 -21.94 -31.40 -2.41
CA SER A 514 -21.05 -31.08 -1.28
C SER A 514 -20.83 -29.58 -1.08
N LEU A 515 -21.25 -28.74 -2.04
CA LEU A 515 -21.05 -27.30 -1.98
C LEU A 515 -21.84 -26.65 -0.83
N PRO A 516 -21.17 -25.90 0.08
CA PRO A 516 -21.82 -25.18 1.17
C PRO A 516 -23.02 -24.31 0.74
N LEU A 517 -22.93 -23.65 -0.41
CA LEU A 517 -23.99 -22.79 -0.94
C LEU A 517 -25.25 -23.56 -1.36
N LEU A 518 -25.19 -24.88 -1.55
CA LEU A 518 -26.35 -25.72 -1.88
C LEU A 518 -26.89 -26.51 -0.68
N ARG A 519 -26.19 -26.49 0.45
CA ARG A 519 -26.62 -27.18 1.67
C ARG A 519 -27.93 -26.59 2.18
N ASP A 520 -28.86 -27.46 2.59
CA ASP A 520 -30.17 -27.09 3.17
C ASP A 520 -31.05 -26.18 2.30
N ARG A 521 -30.85 -26.21 0.96
CA ARG A 521 -31.61 -25.42 -0.02
C ARG A 521 -32.29 -26.33 -1.05
N PRO A 522 -33.31 -27.12 -0.68
CA PRO A 522 -33.96 -28.07 -1.58
C PRO A 522 -34.83 -27.37 -2.65
N ALA A 523 -35.26 -28.10 -3.68
CA ALA A 523 -36.32 -27.60 -4.56
C ALA A 523 -37.63 -27.41 -3.78
N VAL A 524 -38.30 -26.26 -3.93
CA VAL A 524 -39.58 -25.98 -3.28
C VAL A 524 -40.72 -26.55 -4.12
N SER A 525 -41.53 -27.42 -3.50
CA SER A 525 -42.67 -28.08 -4.16
C SER A 525 -42.32 -28.78 -5.48
N GLY A 526 -41.10 -29.29 -5.60
CA GLY A 526 -40.61 -29.96 -6.81
C GLY A 526 -40.32 -29.04 -8.00
N LYS A 527 -40.42 -27.72 -7.84
CA LYS A 527 -40.15 -26.73 -8.89
C LYS A 527 -38.69 -26.25 -8.86
N PRO A 528 -38.11 -25.84 -10.01
CA PRO A 528 -36.87 -25.08 -10.03
C PRO A 528 -36.95 -23.89 -9.07
N THR A 529 -35.93 -23.73 -8.26
CA THR A 529 -35.91 -22.77 -7.16
C THR A 529 -34.60 -21.99 -7.16
N LEU A 530 -34.70 -20.67 -7.02
CA LEU A 530 -33.58 -19.77 -6.77
C LEU A 530 -33.60 -19.29 -5.32
N TYR A 531 -32.48 -19.43 -4.63
CA TYR A 531 -32.21 -18.80 -3.36
C TYR A 531 -31.24 -17.63 -3.58
N ILE A 532 -31.59 -16.46 -3.03
CA ILE A 532 -30.75 -15.27 -3.04
C ILE A 532 -30.33 -15.00 -1.60
N CYS A 533 -29.03 -15.10 -1.31
CA CYS A 533 -28.48 -14.91 0.02
C CYS A 533 -27.40 -13.83 0.04
N ARG A 534 -27.28 -13.15 1.19
CA ARG A 534 -26.19 -12.23 1.52
C ARG A 534 -25.84 -12.43 2.99
N ASN A 535 -24.55 -12.52 3.30
CA ASN A 535 -24.05 -12.58 4.69
C ASN A 535 -24.82 -13.59 5.56
N TYR A 536 -24.94 -14.84 5.09
CA TYR A 536 -25.65 -15.93 5.78
C TYR A 536 -27.16 -15.75 5.96
N THR A 537 -27.76 -14.71 5.37
CA THR A 537 -29.21 -14.48 5.38
C THR A 537 -29.76 -14.64 3.97
N CYS A 538 -30.79 -15.48 3.80
CA CYS A 538 -31.45 -15.71 2.52
C CYS A 538 -32.83 -15.08 2.49
N ARG A 539 -33.26 -14.62 1.30
CA ARG A 539 -34.66 -14.25 1.03
C ARG A 539 -35.55 -15.49 0.92
N GLN A 540 -36.85 -15.26 0.83
CA GLN A 540 -37.80 -16.33 0.48
C GLN A 540 -37.41 -16.94 -0.88
N PRO A 541 -37.50 -18.28 -1.05
CA PRO A 541 -37.10 -18.95 -2.29
C PRO A 541 -38.02 -18.56 -3.45
N ILE A 542 -37.44 -18.33 -4.62
CA ILE A 542 -38.15 -17.89 -5.82
C ILE A 542 -38.33 -19.08 -6.76
N THR A 543 -39.57 -19.37 -7.14
CA THR A 543 -39.92 -20.42 -8.12
C THR A 543 -40.57 -19.87 -9.39
N ASP A 544 -40.96 -18.59 -9.39
CA ASP A 544 -41.48 -17.89 -10.56
C ASP A 544 -40.35 -17.10 -11.25
N PRO A 545 -39.97 -17.42 -12.50
CA PRO A 545 -38.96 -16.68 -13.24
C PRO A 545 -39.22 -15.17 -13.34
N HIS A 546 -40.48 -14.75 -13.39
CA HIS A 546 -40.84 -13.33 -13.53
C HIS A 546 -40.50 -12.49 -12.28
N ALA A 547 -40.44 -13.12 -11.11
CA ALA A 547 -40.12 -12.45 -9.84
C ALA A 547 -38.60 -12.26 -9.63
N VAL A 548 -37.74 -12.90 -10.44
CA VAL A 548 -36.28 -12.91 -10.24
C VAL A 548 -35.66 -11.51 -10.42
N ILE A 549 -36.02 -10.80 -11.50
CA ILE A 549 -35.43 -9.49 -11.81
C ILE A 549 -35.76 -8.47 -10.71
N GLU A 550 -37.03 -8.42 -10.29
CA GLU A 550 -37.47 -7.54 -9.21
C GLU A 550 -36.73 -7.85 -7.89
N ALA A 551 -36.60 -9.13 -7.54
CA ALA A 551 -35.89 -9.55 -6.34
C ALA A 551 -34.40 -9.15 -6.35
N LEU A 552 -33.74 -9.26 -7.50
CA LEU A 552 -32.34 -8.86 -7.67
C LEU A 552 -32.17 -7.34 -7.65
N GLN A 553 -33.09 -6.58 -8.25
CA GLN A 553 -33.06 -5.10 -8.22
C GLN A 553 -33.31 -4.55 -6.82
N ALA A 554 -34.28 -5.10 -6.09
CA ALA A 554 -34.54 -4.72 -4.70
C ALA A 554 -33.34 -4.99 -3.76
N ASP A 555 -32.43 -5.89 -4.14
CA ASP A 555 -31.19 -6.15 -3.42
C ASP A 555 -30.09 -5.11 -3.72
N GLN A 556 -30.14 -4.50 -4.91
CA GLN A 556 -29.23 -3.44 -5.32
C GLN A 556 -29.59 -2.07 -4.72
N THR A 557 -30.85 -1.84 -4.37
CA THR A 557 -31.38 -0.54 -3.93
C THR A 557 -31.38 -0.31 -2.42
N VAL A 558 -30.86 -1.24 -1.59
CA VAL A 558 -30.81 -1.03 -0.13
C VAL A 558 -29.89 0.17 0.16
N PRO A 559 -30.43 1.30 0.65
CA PRO A 559 -29.63 2.50 0.88
C PRO A 559 -28.60 2.23 1.98
N LYS A 560 -27.37 2.69 1.80
CA LYS A 560 -26.48 2.89 2.95
C LYS A 560 -27.10 3.92 3.87
N GLU A 561 -27.23 3.61 5.15
CA GLU A 561 -27.63 4.61 6.15
C GLU A 561 -26.62 5.78 6.13
N PRO A 562 -27.09 7.03 6.00
CA PRO A 562 -26.21 8.19 6.09
C PRO A 562 -25.49 8.20 7.45
N GLY A 563 -24.16 8.15 7.45
CA GLY A 563 -23.35 8.16 8.68
C GLY A 563 -22.73 6.82 9.09
N THR A 564 -22.85 5.75 8.30
CA THR A 564 -22.06 4.53 8.53
C THR A 564 -20.59 4.73 8.14
N GLU A 565 -19.65 4.38 9.02
CA GLU A 565 -18.20 4.44 8.75
C GLU A 565 -17.84 3.66 7.46
N PRO A 566 -16.83 4.11 6.68
CA PRO A 566 -16.35 3.36 5.51
C PRO A 566 -15.98 1.92 5.90
N ARG A 567 -16.53 0.93 5.18
CA ARG A 567 -16.10 -0.46 5.36
C ARG A 567 -14.64 -0.57 4.91
N LEU A 568 -13.78 -0.96 5.85
CA LEU A 568 -12.34 -1.11 5.65
C LEU A 568 -11.99 -2.57 5.41
N LEU A 569 -11.15 -2.86 4.41
CA LEU A 569 -10.48 -4.15 4.30
C LEU A 569 -9.34 -4.24 5.31
N ARG A 570 -9.70 -4.58 6.54
CA ARG A 570 -8.76 -4.79 7.64
C ARG A 570 -8.02 -6.12 7.44
N GLY A 571 -6.76 -6.16 7.88
CA GLY A 571 -6.00 -7.39 8.00
C GLY A 571 -6.48 -8.15 9.23
N ALA A 572 -5.93 -9.34 9.46
CA ALA A 572 -6.16 -10.04 10.73
C ALA A 572 -5.62 -9.17 11.88
N SER A 573 -6.51 -8.51 12.62
CA SER A 573 -6.14 -7.78 13.82
C SER A 573 -6.06 -8.75 14.99
N LEU A 574 -4.99 -8.69 15.77
CA LEU A 574 -4.88 -9.42 17.02
C LEU A 574 -6.04 -8.97 17.95
N PRO A 575 -6.98 -9.88 18.27
CA PRO A 575 -8.15 -9.52 19.08
C PRO A 575 -7.73 -9.28 20.54
N GLY A 576 -8.55 -8.51 21.24
CA GLY A 576 -8.36 -8.22 22.66
C GLY A 576 -7.54 -6.96 22.94
N TYR A 577 -7.33 -6.71 24.23
CA TYR A 577 -6.67 -5.53 24.80
C TYR A 577 -6.10 -5.89 26.17
N ALA A 578 -5.23 -5.05 26.73
CA ALA A 578 -4.65 -5.25 28.05
C ALA A 578 -5.76 -5.30 29.13
N THR A 579 -5.75 -6.34 29.96
CA THR A 579 -6.73 -6.51 31.04
C THR A 579 -6.07 -6.44 32.41
N VAL A 580 -6.84 -6.11 33.45
CA VAL A 580 -6.35 -6.09 34.84
C VAL A 580 -5.80 -7.47 35.22
N GLN A 581 -6.53 -8.53 34.86
CA GLN A 581 -6.15 -9.91 35.12
C GLN A 581 -4.91 -10.32 34.31
N GLY A 582 -4.86 -9.98 33.02
CA GLY A 582 -3.75 -10.31 32.13
C GLY A 582 -2.45 -9.65 32.57
N THR A 583 -2.48 -8.33 32.79
CA THR A 583 -1.30 -7.58 33.22
C THR A 583 -0.80 -8.00 34.62
N ALA A 584 -1.70 -8.34 35.55
CA ALA A 584 -1.32 -8.88 36.86
C ALA A 584 -0.73 -10.31 36.75
N ALA A 585 -1.26 -11.13 35.84
CA ALA A 585 -0.73 -12.47 35.56
C ALA A 585 0.66 -12.42 34.93
N TYR A 586 0.92 -11.44 34.05
CA TYR A 586 2.26 -11.17 33.51
C TYR A 586 3.24 -10.89 34.65
N ALA A 587 2.93 -9.91 35.52
CA ALA A 587 3.79 -9.56 36.64
C ALA A 587 4.07 -10.76 37.55
N SER A 588 3.03 -11.52 37.89
CA SER A 588 3.15 -12.71 38.74
C SER A 588 4.03 -13.79 38.11
N ARG A 589 3.89 -14.04 36.80
CA ARG A 589 4.70 -15.01 36.06
C ARG A 589 6.17 -14.58 36.01
N THR A 590 6.43 -13.32 35.67
CA THR A 590 7.81 -12.80 35.58
C THR A 590 8.50 -12.86 36.94
N MET A 591 7.80 -12.51 38.04
CA MET A 591 8.34 -12.64 39.40
C MET A 591 8.63 -14.10 39.79
N ALA A 592 7.78 -15.05 39.38
CA ALA A 592 7.99 -16.47 39.65
C ALA A 592 9.16 -17.07 38.86
N GLN A 593 9.39 -16.63 37.62
CA GLN A 593 10.50 -17.09 36.78
C GLN A 593 11.87 -16.64 37.28
N ASP A 594 11.97 -15.44 37.86
CA ASP A 594 13.25 -14.86 38.32
C ASP A 594 13.63 -15.29 39.75
N GLY A 595 12.69 -15.85 40.54
CA GLY A 595 12.95 -16.34 41.90
C GLY A 595 13.36 -15.25 42.93
N ASP A 596 13.27 -13.98 42.57
CA ASP A 596 13.77 -12.83 43.33
C ASP A 596 12.64 -11.93 43.82
N ALA A 597 12.53 -11.76 45.14
CA ALA A 597 11.56 -10.87 45.78
C ALA A 597 11.75 -9.40 45.40
N GLY A 598 12.97 -9.01 44.98
CA GLY A 598 13.31 -7.64 44.60
C GLY A 598 12.60 -7.11 43.35
N LEU A 599 12.06 -7.98 42.48
CA LEU A 599 11.38 -7.53 41.26
C LEU A 599 9.97 -6.96 41.52
N ALA A 600 9.36 -7.27 42.67
CA ALA A 600 8.01 -6.81 43.02
C ALA A 600 7.88 -5.28 42.98
N GLN A 601 8.92 -4.56 43.42
CA GLN A 601 8.95 -3.09 43.43
C GLN A 601 9.15 -2.46 42.04
N GLY A 602 9.52 -3.29 41.05
CA GLY A 602 9.62 -2.90 39.65
C GLY A 602 8.27 -2.80 38.94
N PHE A 603 7.19 -3.25 39.58
CA PHE A 603 5.81 -3.14 39.08
C PHE A 603 4.99 -2.12 39.87
N THR A 604 4.02 -1.49 39.21
CA THR A 604 3.06 -0.56 39.82
C THR A 604 1.73 -0.61 39.07
N VAL A 605 0.68 -0.02 39.65
CA VAL A 605 -0.59 0.17 38.96
C VAL A 605 -0.51 1.41 38.07
N LEU A 606 -1.03 1.31 36.84
CA LEU A 606 -1.10 2.39 35.86
C LEU A 606 -2.29 3.32 36.17
N GLY A 607 -2.13 4.15 37.20
CA GLY A 607 -3.16 5.12 37.61
C GLY A 607 -4.49 4.44 37.95
N SER A 608 -5.61 5.06 37.56
CA SER A 608 -6.96 4.52 37.75
C SER A 608 -7.42 3.54 36.65
N THR A 609 -6.52 3.09 35.76
CA THR A 609 -6.86 2.02 34.79
C THR A 609 -6.98 0.65 35.45
N GLY A 610 -6.32 0.45 36.60
CA GLY A 610 -6.18 -0.84 37.27
C GLY A 610 -5.17 -1.80 36.61
N LEU A 611 -4.58 -1.45 35.47
CA LEU A 611 -3.58 -2.26 34.78
C LEU A 611 -2.27 -2.29 35.57
N THR A 612 -1.60 -3.44 35.63
CA THR A 612 -0.27 -3.55 36.24
C THR A 612 0.81 -3.30 35.19
N THR A 613 1.70 -2.35 35.42
CA THR A 613 2.79 -1.98 34.51
C THR A 613 4.14 -2.08 35.18
N THR A 614 5.18 -2.34 34.40
CA THR A 614 6.57 -2.15 34.81
C THR A 614 6.88 -0.67 34.95
N ARG A 615 7.78 -0.31 35.88
CA ARG A 615 8.25 1.06 36.10
C ARG A 615 9.19 1.57 35.00
N VAL A 616 9.70 0.68 34.15
CA VAL A 616 10.43 1.01 32.93
C VAL A 616 9.65 0.46 31.73
N GLY A 617 9.35 1.34 30.78
CA GLY A 617 8.64 1.03 29.54
C GLY A 617 9.54 1.18 28.33
N PHE A 618 9.15 0.52 27.23
CA PHE A 618 9.91 0.52 25.98
C PHE A 618 9.46 1.67 25.07
N GLY A 619 10.30 2.68 24.88
CA GLY A 619 10.03 3.80 23.97
C GLY A 619 10.57 3.54 22.55
N THR A 620 9.77 3.77 21.52
CA THR A 620 10.14 3.42 20.11
C THR A 620 10.57 4.63 19.26
N TYR A 621 10.94 5.77 19.85
CA TYR A 621 11.25 7.04 19.17
C TYR A 621 12.36 6.98 18.08
N ARG A 622 13.13 5.89 18.01
CA ARG A 622 14.20 5.68 17.01
C ARG A 622 14.30 4.22 16.56
N VAL A 623 13.14 3.57 16.48
CA VAL A 623 13.02 2.15 16.18
C VAL A 623 12.21 2.01 14.89
N ASP A 624 12.71 1.23 13.95
CA ASP A 624 12.12 0.98 12.64
C ASP A 624 12.21 -0.50 12.23
N MET A 625 11.72 -0.84 11.03
CA MET A 625 11.72 -2.19 10.48
C MET A 625 13.04 -2.58 9.78
N GLN A 626 13.97 -1.64 9.57
CA GLN A 626 15.15 -1.84 8.73
C GLN A 626 16.31 -2.49 9.49
N ASN A 627 16.37 -2.27 10.81
CA ASN A 627 17.42 -2.84 11.66
C ASN A 627 16.89 -4.01 12.49
N ALA A 628 17.48 -5.20 12.28
CA ALA A 628 17.14 -6.42 12.99
C ALA A 628 17.35 -6.31 14.52
N ASP A 629 18.33 -5.53 14.98
CA ASP A 629 18.64 -5.37 16.41
C ASP A 629 17.46 -4.79 17.19
N TYR A 630 16.64 -3.94 16.55
CA TYR A 630 15.49 -3.32 17.20
C TYR A 630 14.39 -4.33 17.48
N ARG A 631 14.17 -5.27 16.55
CA ARG A 631 13.21 -6.37 16.72
C ARG A 631 13.64 -7.25 17.89
N ASP A 632 14.91 -7.64 17.92
CA ASP A 632 15.46 -8.50 18.97
C ASP A 632 15.41 -7.83 20.34
N ALA A 633 15.69 -6.52 20.39
CA ALA A 633 15.57 -5.73 21.62
C ALA A 633 14.12 -5.70 22.13
N LEU A 634 13.14 -5.47 21.26
CA LEU A 634 11.73 -5.45 21.65
C LEU A 634 11.25 -6.83 22.11
N LYS A 635 11.59 -7.90 21.38
CA LYS A 635 11.28 -9.28 21.79
C LYS A 635 11.85 -9.59 23.17
N LYS A 636 13.13 -9.26 23.39
CA LYS A 636 13.80 -9.46 24.67
C LYS A 636 13.15 -8.66 25.80
N ALA A 637 12.75 -7.42 25.55
CA ALA A 637 12.09 -6.59 26.56
C ALA A 637 10.75 -7.19 27.00
N LEU A 638 9.91 -7.61 26.04
CA LEU A 638 8.60 -8.20 26.32
C LEU A 638 8.68 -9.54 27.03
N CYS A 639 9.66 -10.38 26.68
CA CYS A 639 9.86 -11.68 27.32
C CYS A 639 10.56 -11.60 28.68
N ALA A 640 11.17 -10.46 29.01
CA ALA A 640 11.77 -10.20 30.30
C ALA A 640 10.76 -9.54 31.26
N SER A 641 10.97 -8.27 31.58
CA SER A 641 10.20 -7.52 32.58
C SER A 641 9.79 -6.14 32.05
N CYS A 642 9.20 -6.09 30.86
CA CYS A 642 8.70 -4.86 30.27
C CYS A 642 7.38 -5.11 29.53
N ASN A 643 6.26 -4.68 30.11
CA ASN A 643 4.93 -4.89 29.53
C ASN A 643 4.24 -3.60 29.07
N LEU A 644 4.94 -2.47 29.04
CA LEU A 644 4.44 -1.21 28.50
C LEU A 644 5.30 -0.76 27.33
N ILE A 645 4.67 -0.60 26.17
CA ILE A 645 5.30 -0.08 24.95
C ILE A 645 4.71 1.30 24.63
N ASP A 646 5.59 2.24 24.34
CA ASP A 646 5.27 3.61 23.94
C ASP A 646 5.74 3.87 22.51
N THR A 647 4.80 4.02 21.59
CA THR A 647 5.02 4.22 20.15
C THR A 647 4.24 5.43 19.62
N SER A 648 4.32 5.77 18.33
CA SER A 648 3.65 6.95 17.76
C SER A 648 3.54 6.85 16.25
N THR A 649 2.53 7.47 15.66
CA THR A 649 2.33 7.47 14.20
C THR A 649 3.43 8.21 13.43
N ASN A 650 4.13 9.15 14.07
CA ASN A 650 5.20 9.94 13.45
C ASN A 650 6.61 9.33 13.64
N TYR A 651 6.77 8.33 14.50
CA TYR A 651 8.08 7.71 14.72
C TYR A 651 8.41 6.86 13.49
N THR A 652 9.47 7.26 12.79
CA THR A 652 9.94 6.65 11.54
C THR A 652 8.82 6.47 10.50
N ASP A 653 7.94 7.47 10.34
CA ASP A 653 6.78 7.45 9.42
C ASP A 653 5.82 6.26 9.65
N GLY A 654 5.69 5.84 10.92
CA GLY A 654 4.82 4.75 11.35
C GLY A 654 5.48 3.36 11.34
N ASP A 655 6.74 3.23 10.91
CA ASP A 655 7.44 1.94 10.92
C ASP A 655 7.63 1.38 12.34
N SER A 656 7.73 2.24 13.35
CA SER A 656 7.82 1.77 14.74
C SER A 656 6.55 1.05 15.20
N GLU A 657 5.36 1.49 14.77
CA GLU A 657 4.08 0.82 15.05
C GLU A 657 4.01 -0.54 14.32
N ARG A 658 4.52 -0.62 13.09
CA ARG A 658 4.59 -1.88 12.34
C ARG A 658 5.51 -2.90 13.01
N LEU A 659 6.67 -2.46 13.50
CA LEU A 659 7.57 -3.33 14.23
C LEU A 659 6.90 -3.89 15.47
N VAL A 660 6.29 -3.01 16.28
CA VAL A 660 5.55 -3.42 17.48
C VAL A 660 4.46 -4.43 17.13
N GLY A 661 3.63 -4.14 16.14
CA GLY A 661 2.56 -5.05 15.71
C GLY A 661 3.07 -6.42 15.27
N SER A 662 4.14 -6.45 14.48
CA SER A 662 4.74 -7.71 13.99
C SER A 662 5.31 -8.57 15.13
N VAL A 663 6.01 -7.96 16.10
CA VAL A 663 6.57 -8.65 17.26
C VAL A 663 5.47 -9.17 18.18
N LEU A 664 4.40 -8.40 18.39
CA LEU A 664 3.25 -8.84 19.18
C LEU A 664 2.55 -10.04 18.55
N ALA A 665 2.30 -10.00 17.23
CA ALA A 665 1.66 -11.09 16.52
C ALA A 665 2.51 -12.38 16.57
N GLU A 666 3.82 -12.26 16.39
CA GLU A 666 4.76 -13.37 16.49
C GLU A 666 4.76 -14.01 17.88
N LEU A 667 4.97 -13.21 18.94
CA LEU A 667 5.04 -13.72 20.32
C LEU A 667 3.70 -14.24 20.83
N ALA A 668 2.58 -13.69 20.34
CA ALA A 668 1.25 -14.22 20.64
C ALA A 668 1.00 -15.55 19.93
N ALA A 669 1.46 -15.71 18.69
CA ALA A 669 1.34 -16.96 17.95
C ALA A 669 2.22 -18.07 18.52
N SER A 670 3.40 -17.74 19.04
CA SER A 670 4.27 -18.70 19.75
C SER A 670 3.80 -19.04 21.16
N GLY A 671 2.88 -18.25 21.72
CA GLY A 671 2.37 -18.41 23.09
C GLY A 671 3.32 -17.88 24.17
N GLU A 672 4.38 -17.14 23.80
CA GLU A 672 5.32 -16.52 24.75
C GLU A 672 4.67 -15.37 25.53
N ILE A 673 3.72 -14.66 24.91
CA ILE A 673 2.88 -13.64 25.55
C ILE A 673 1.42 -13.83 25.20
N ARG A 674 0.53 -13.20 25.96
CA ARG A 674 -0.87 -13.00 25.58
C ARG A 674 -1.15 -11.53 25.34
N ARG A 675 -2.03 -11.19 24.39
CA ARG A 675 -2.39 -9.79 24.09
C ARG A 675 -2.86 -9.02 25.34
N GLU A 676 -3.54 -9.70 26.26
CA GLU A 676 -4.07 -9.14 27.51
C GLU A 676 -2.98 -8.72 28.52
N GLU A 677 -1.74 -9.13 28.31
CA GLU A 677 -0.62 -8.92 29.23
C GLU A 677 0.15 -7.63 28.93
N ILE A 678 0.08 -7.14 27.69
CA ILE A 678 0.93 -6.06 27.18
C ILE A 678 0.09 -4.80 26.97
N ILE A 679 0.59 -3.68 27.48
CA ILE A 679 -0.02 -2.35 27.41
C ILE A 679 0.62 -1.58 26.25
N ILE A 680 -0.19 -1.20 25.27
CA ILE A 680 0.25 -0.44 24.10
C ILE A 680 -0.25 1.00 24.18
N VAL A 681 0.70 1.93 24.22
CA VAL A 681 0.47 3.37 24.17
C VAL A 681 0.89 3.88 22.79
N SER A 682 -0.03 4.44 22.02
CA SER A 682 0.30 5.20 20.79
C SER A 682 -0.14 6.66 20.92
N LYS A 683 0.39 7.53 20.05
CA LYS A 683 0.04 8.95 20.01
C LYS A 683 -0.32 9.38 18.60
N ILE A 684 -1.31 10.26 18.51
CA ILE A 684 -1.82 10.83 17.27
C ILE A 684 -1.92 12.35 17.39
N GLY A 685 -1.86 13.07 16.26
CA GLY A 685 -1.98 14.53 16.19
C GLY A 685 -0.84 15.24 15.44
N TYR A 686 0.23 14.51 15.12
CA TYR A 686 1.42 15.03 14.44
C TYR A 686 1.39 14.73 12.93
N LEU A 687 1.73 15.69 12.09
CA LEU A 687 1.84 15.52 10.63
C LEU A 687 3.28 15.69 10.17
N GLN A 688 3.93 14.56 9.86
CA GLN A 688 5.28 14.48 9.30
C GLN A 688 5.30 13.36 8.24
N GLY A 689 6.27 13.39 7.32
CA GLY A 689 6.45 12.30 6.34
C GLY A 689 5.27 12.16 5.38
N GLN A 690 4.69 10.96 5.27
CA GLN A 690 3.57 10.70 4.36
C GLN A 690 2.27 11.38 4.79
N ASN A 691 2.04 11.53 6.11
CA ASN A 691 0.89 12.28 6.63
C ASN A 691 0.95 13.77 6.24
N HIS A 692 2.15 14.33 6.13
CA HIS A 692 2.36 15.69 5.66
C HIS A 692 2.03 15.82 4.16
N LYS A 693 2.50 14.89 3.31
CA LYS A 693 2.14 14.86 1.88
C LYS A 693 0.63 14.69 1.62
N LEU A 694 -0.04 13.85 2.42
CA LEU A 694 -1.49 13.67 2.36
C LEU A 694 -2.23 14.96 2.76
N ALA A 695 -1.78 15.63 3.82
CA ALA A 695 -2.36 16.90 4.23
C ALA A 695 -2.07 18.02 3.23
N GLU A 696 -0.89 18.07 2.59
CA GLU A 696 -0.59 19.00 1.50
C GLU A 696 -1.51 18.78 0.28
N ALA A 697 -1.75 17.52 -0.09
CA ALA A 697 -2.65 17.19 -1.18
C ALA A 697 -4.11 17.59 -0.85
N LYS A 698 -4.56 17.32 0.39
CA LYS A 698 -5.91 17.67 0.85
C LYS A 698 -6.08 19.19 1.05
N GLU A 699 -5.02 19.91 1.45
CA GLU A 699 -5.03 21.36 1.55
C GLU A 699 -5.14 22.03 0.17
N LYS A 700 -4.59 21.42 -0.88
CA LYS A 700 -4.76 21.85 -2.28
C LYS A 700 -6.11 21.44 -2.89
N SER A 701 -6.93 20.67 -2.17
CA SER A 701 -8.27 20.24 -2.59
C SER A 701 -9.35 21.22 -2.10
N THR A 702 -10.60 21.02 -2.53
CA THR A 702 -11.75 21.81 -2.08
C THR A 702 -12.17 21.56 -0.61
N ARG A 703 -11.50 20.65 0.14
CA ARG A 703 -11.91 20.25 1.50
C ARG A 703 -10.71 20.01 2.47
N PRO A 704 -10.01 21.07 2.91
CA PRO A 704 -8.88 20.97 3.85
C PRO A 704 -9.30 20.48 5.25
N TYR A 705 -8.36 19.94 6.03
CA TYR A 705 -8.62 19.62 7.44
C TYR A 705 -8.87 20.90 8.26
N PRO A 706 -9.93 20.95 9.08
CA PRO A 706 -10.12 22.06 10.01
C PRO A 706 -8.98 22.14 11.04
N GLU A 707 -8.67 23.35 11.51
CA GLU A 707 -7.76 23.60 12.65
C GLU A 707 -6.31 23.12 12.47
N LEU A 708 -5.85 23.02 11.23
CA LEU A 708 -4.47 22.72 10.91
C LEU A 708 -3.52 23.82 11.45
N VAL A 709 -2.50 23.41 12.19
CA VAL A 709 -1.46 24.29 12.75
C VAL A 709 -0.14 24.04 12.00
N LYS A 710 0.48 25.11 11.49
CA LYS A 710 1.75 25.07 10.74
C LYS A 710 2.85 25.70 11.58
N TYR A 711 3.53 24.88 12.38
CA TYR A 711 4.53 25.34 13.35
C TYR A 711 5.88 25.68 12.69
N GLY A 712 6.28 24.92 11.66
CA GLY A 712 7.54 25.14 10.93
C GLY A 712 7.55 24.47 9.56
N GLU A 713 8.64 24.64 8.81
CA GLU A 713 8.82 24.01 7.49
C GLU A 713 8.78 22.47 7.64
N GLY A 714 7.77 21.83 7.06
CA GLY A 714 7.56 20.37 7.17
C GLY A 714 7.02 19.85 8.50
N ILE A 715 6.64 20.73 9.45
CA ILE A 715 6.10 20.35 10.77
C ILE A 715 4.68 20.90 10.94
N TRP A 716 3.69 20.06 10.68
CA TRP A 716 2.27 20.40 10.80
C TRP A 716 1.61 19.60 11.94
N HIS A 717 0.51 20.11 12.47
CA HIS A 717 -0.20 19.52 13.61
C HIS A 717 -1.71 19.71 13.47
N CYS A 718 -2.49 18.70 13.85
CA CYS A 718 -3.95 18.76 13.84
C CYS A 718 -4.52 17.81 14.89
N ILE A 719 -5.45 18.29 15.71
CA ILE A 719 -6.19 17.48 16.69
C ILE A 719 -7.70 17.50 16.44
N HIS A 720 -8.12 17.90 15.24
CA HIS A 720 -9.53 17.90 14.88
C HIS A 720 -10.06 16.46 14.78
N PRO A 721 -11.29 16.15 15.24
CA PRO A 721 -11.87 14.80 15.23
C PRO A 721 -11.76 14.07 13.88
N GLU A 722 -11.99 14.75 12.75
CA GLU A 722 -11.85 14.14 11.41
C GLU A 722 -10.44 13.61 11.15
N PHE A 723 -9.41 14.35 11.54
CA PHE A 723 -8.03 13.93 11.37
C PHE A 723 -7.67 12.80 12.37
N LEU A 724 -8.16 12.89 13.61
CA LEU A 724 -7.95 11.86 14.62
C LEU A 724 -8.62 10.53 14.25
N ALA A 725 -9.74 10.56 13.54
CA ALA A 725 -10.42 9.38 12.98
C ALA A 725 -9.52 8.62 12.01
N ASP A 726 -8.90 9.32 11.08
CA ASP A 726 -7.96 8.75 10.12
C ASP A 726 -6.73 8.20 10.85
N GLN A 727 -6.14 8.98 11.76
CA GLN A 727 -4.93 8.59 12.48
C GLN A 727 -5.11 7.36 13.38
N LEU A 728 -6.21 7.29 14.14
CA LEU A 728 -6.47 6.12 15.00
C LEU A 728 -6.69 4.86 14.16
N THR A 729 -7.41 4.97 13.04
CA THR A 729 -7.65 3.86 12.12
C THR A 729 -6.32 3.33 11.55
N LEU A 730 -5.46 4.21 11.08
CA LEU A 730 -4.15 3.83 10.55
C LEU A 730 -3.20 3.30 11.64
N SER A 731 -3.28 3.81 12.86
CA SER A 731 -2.49 3.32 14.00
C SER A 731 -2.86 1.89 14.37
N LEU A 732 -4.17 1.60 14.52
CA LEU A 732 -4.68 0.25 14.76
C LEU A 732 -4.25 -0.73 13.65
N ASP A 733 -4.27 -0.27 12.40
CA ASP A 733 -3.87 -1.07 11.24
C ASP A 733 -2.37 -1.39 11.22
N ARG A 734 -1.50 -0.39 11.48
CA ARG A 734 -0.05 -0.61 11.56
C ARG A 734 0.34 -1.49 12.74
N LEU A 735 -0.32 -1.31 13.88
CA LEU A 735 -0.12 -2.15 15.07
C LEU A 735 -0.75 -3.55 14.91
N GLY A 736 -1.64 -3.74 13.93
CA GLY A 736 -2.40 -4.98 13.77
C GLY A 736 -3.30 -5.29 14.96
N LEU A 737 -3.92 -4.28 15.58
CA LEU A 737 -4.75 -4.43 16.79
C LEU A 737 -6.22 -4.14 16.52
N ALA A 738 -7.11 -4.88 17.20
CA ALA A 738 -8.55 -4.59 17.16
C ALA A 738 -8.91 -3.40 18.05
N THR A 739 -8.22 -3.29 19.20
CA THR A 739 -8.43 -2.27 20.23
C THR A 739 -7.08 -1.75 20.71
N LEU A 740 -6.93 -0.43 20.75
CA LEU A 740 -5.77 0.24 21.34
C LEU A 740 -5.99 0.44 22.84
N ASP A 741 -4.98 0.15 23.67
CA ASP A 741 -5.10 0.30 25.13
C ASP A 741 -5.13 1.77 25.52
N LEU A 742 -4.17 2.55 25.00
CA LEU A 742 -3.99 3.95 25.34
C LEU A 742 -3.63 4.78 24.11
N CYS A 743 -4.38 5.87 23.89
CA CYS A 743 -4.09 6.85 22.84
C CYS A 743 -3.82 8.23 23.46
N LEU A 744 -2.66 8.83 23.20
CA LEU A 744 -2.36 10.18 23.66
C LEU A 744 -2.50 11.22 22.54
N LEU A 745 -3.06 12.39 22.84
CA LEU A 745 -2.89 13.55 21.97
C LEU A 745 -1.43 13.99 22.00
N HIS A 746 -0.79 14.02 20.83
CA HIS A 746 0.62 14.33 20.72
C HIS A 746 0.84 15.85 20.64
N ASN A 747 1.48 16.42 21.67
CA ASN A 747 1.90 17.82 21.78
C ASN A 747 0.83 18.84 21.33
N PRO A 748 -0.38 18.82 21.91
CA PRO A 748 -1.43 19.75 21.52
C PRO A 748 -1.00 21.23 21.64
N GLU A 749 -0.04 21.54 22.53
CA GLU A 749 0.49 22.89 22.76
C GLU A 749 1.08 23.59 21.53
N TYR A 750 1.35 22.89 20.42
CA TYR A 750 1.84 23.53 19.19
C TYR A 750 0.92 24.64 18.66
N PHE A 751 -0.38 24.58 18.96
CA PHE A 751 -1.29 25.69 18.71
C PHE A 751 -0.89 26.98 19.47
N LEU A 752 -0.51 26.85 20.74
CA LEU A 752 -0.04 27.96 21.57
C LEU A 752 1.34 28.44 21.10
N SER A 753 2.23 27.51 20.77
CA SER A 753 3.57 27.80 20.24
C SER A 753 3.50 28.59 18.94
N GLU A 754 2.67 28.19 17.99
CA GLU A 754 2.50 28.89 16.71
C GLU A 754 1.91 30.29 16.90
N SER A 755 0.95 30.45 17.82
CA SER A 755 0.37 31.75 18.16
C SER A 755 1.39 32.72 18.78
N LYS A 756 2.33 32.21 19.59
CA LYS A 756 3.47 32.98 20.13
C LYS A 756 4.41 33.45 19.02
N HIS A 757 4.72 32.60 18.05
CA HIS A 757 5.56 32.97 16.89
C HIS A 757 4.90 34.08 16.03
N ARG A 758 3.56 34.11 15.96
CA ARG A 758 2.80 35.14 15.23
C ARG A 758 2.53 36.44 16.02
N GLY A 759 2.93 36.52 17.29
CA GLY A 759 2.83 37.75 18.09
C GLY A 759 1.43 38.11 18.59
N SER A 760 0.57 37.13 18.86
CA SER A 760 -0.81 37.38 19.33
C SER A 760 -0.87 37.91 20.78
N ALA A 761 -1.73 38.91 21.04
CA ALA A 761 -1.71 39.72 22.27
C ALA A 761 -2.64 39.25 23.41
N ASP A 762 -3.62 38.37 23.17
CA ASP A 762 -4.56 37.89 24.20
C ASP A 762 -4.36 36.41 24.56
N LEU A 763 -3.53 36.18 25.58
CA LEU A 763 -3.24 34.84 26.12
C LEU A 763 -4.49 34.16 26.72
N THR A 764 -5.46 34.92 27.22
CA THR A 764 -6.65 34.35 27.87
C THR A 764 -7.58 33.74 26.84
N ALA A 765 -7.86 34.47 25.75
CA ALA A 765 -8.65 33.99 24.63
C ALA A 765 -7.99 32.78 23.96
N LEU A 766 -6.67 32.82 23.72
CA LEU A 766 -5.91 31.71 23.13
C LEU A 766 -6.00 30.44 23.97
N ARG A 767 -5.84 30.56 25.30
CA ARG A 767 -5.98 29.41 26.19
C ARG A 767 -7.41 28.87 26.18
N LYS A 768 -8.43 29.73 26.13
CA LYS A 768 -9.83 29.28 26.04
C LYS A 768 -10.07 28.45 24.77
N GLU A 769 -9.60 28.94 23.63
CA GLU A 769 -9.69 28.21 22.35
C GLU A 769 -8.91 26.89 22.39
N PHE A 770 -7.69 26.89 22.93
CA PHE A 770 -6.87 25.69 23.07
C PHE A 770 -7.61 24.56 23.81
N TYR A 771 -8.18 24.84 24.98
CA TYR A 771 -8.90 23.79 25.73
C TYR A 771 -10.23 23.40 25.08
N ALA A 772 -10.88 24.28 24.30
CA ALA A 772 -12.05 23.91 23.51
C ALA A 772 -11.70 22.94 22.35
N ARG A 773 -10.50 23.06 21.76
CA ARG A 773 -9.97 22.07 20.79
C ARG A 773 -9.68 20.73 21.46
N VAL A 774 -9.04 20.77 22.63
CA VAL A 774 -8.73 19.56 23.43
C VAL A 774 -10.03 18.85 23.85
N GLU A 775 -11.04 19.59 24.29
CA GLU A 775 -12.36 19.03 24.63
C GLU A 775 -12.99 18.30 23.45
N ARG A 776 -13.02 18.91 22.25
CA ARG A 776 -13.56 18.25 21.04
C ARG A 776 -12.78 17.00 20.65
N ALA A 777 -11.46 17.00 20.79
CA ALA A 777 -10.64 15.82 20.60
C ALA A 777 -10.98 14.71 21.62
N PHE A 778 -11.26 15.08 22.87
CA PHE A 778 -11.68 14.13 23.90
C PHE A 778 -13.10 13.60 23.68
N ILE A 779 -14.04 14.41 23.17
CA ILE A 779 -15.37 13.94 22.75
C ILE A 779 -15.20 12.80 21.74
N TYR A 780 -14.36 13.01 20.72
CA TYR A 780 -14.03 11.95 19.77
C TYR A 780 -13.46 10.70 20.47
N PHE A 781 -12.48 10.83 21.38
CA PHE A 781 -11.95 9.66 22.09
C PHE A 781 -13.00 8.92 22.94
N GLU A 782 -13.90 9.62 23.62
CA GLU A 782 -14.98 8.98 24.37
C GLU A 782 -15.94 8.19 23.45
N THR A 783 -16.20 8.67 22.22
CA THR A 783 -16.95 7.88 21.23
C THR A 783 -16.21 6.61 20.83
N GLN A 784 -14.88 6.67 20.69
CA GLN A 784 -14.06 5.51 20.32
C GLN A 784 -13.91 4.49 21.46
N VAL A 785 -13.95 4.96 22.72
CA VAL A 785 -14.05 4.09 23.89
C VAL A 785 -15.39 3.34 23.89
N SER A 786 -16.48 4.06 23.64
CA SER A 786 -17.83 3.46 23.52
C SER A 786 -17.91 2.44 22.38
N ALA A 787 -17.21 2.70 21.26
CA ALA A 787 -17.10 1.80 20.13
C ALA A 787 -16.16 0.59 20.37
N GLY A 788 -15.47 0.52 21.51
CA GLY A 788 -14.53 -0.56 21.84
C GLY A 788 -13.22 -0.54 21.04
N ARG A 789 -12.95 0.55 20.28
CA ARG A 789 -11.71 0.72 19.50
C ARG A 789 -10.56 1.27 20.34
N LEU A 790 -10.88 1.90 21.46
CA LEU A 790 -9.94 2.49 22.42
C LEU A 790 -10.35 2.09 23.85
N ARG A 791 -9.40 1.91 24.78
CA ARG A 791 -9.74 1.67 26.20
C ARG A 791 -9.63 2.93 27.05
N PHE A 792 -8.52 3.66 26.89
CA PHE A 792 -8.23 4.87 27.65
C PHE A 792 -7.51 5.89 26.78
N TYR A 793 -7.50 7.15 27.19
CA TYR A 793 -6.76 8.20 26.49
C TYR A 793 -5.99 9.13 27.43
N GLY A 794 -5.17 9.99 26.83
CA GLY A 794 -4.31 10.90 27.57
C GLY A 794 -3.73 12.00 26.69
N VAL A 795 -2.72 12.70 27.22
CA VAL A 795 -1.99 13.76 26.49
C VAL A 795 -0.49 13.53 26.68
N SER A 796 0.29 13.69 25.62
CA SER A 796 1.73 13.92 25.67
C SER A 796 1.99 15.40 25.50
N SER A 797 2.57 16.05 26.50
CA SER A 797 2.85 17.49 26.45
C SER A 797 4.23 17.81 27.00
N ASN A 798 4.98 18.62 26.26
CA ASN A 798 6.29 19.12 26.67
C ASN A 798 6.19 20.29 27.64
N THR A 799 5.07 21.03 27.63
CA THR A 799 4.91 22.29 28.39
C THR A 799 3.94 22.17 29.57
N VAL A 800 3.46 20.96 29.89
CA VAL A 800 2.54 20.73 31.02
C VAL A 800 3.17 21.04 32.38
N ALA A 801 4.50 21.05 32.47
CA ALA A 801 5.26 21.40 33.68
C ALA A 801 5.87 22.81 33.62
N SER A 802 5.61 23.59 32.56
CA SER A 802 6.08 24.98 32.44
C SER A 802 5.40 25.89 33.46
N ALA A 803 6.04 27.02 33.79
CA ALA A 803 5.46 28.01 34.70
C ALA A 803 4.11 28.53 34.16
N ALA A 804 3.17 28.83 35.07
CA ALA A 804 1.79 29.13 34.68
C ALA A 804 1.64 30.38 33.79
N ASP A 805 2.62 31.29 33.87
CA ASP A 805 2.76 32.53 33.10
C ASP A 805 3.45 32.35 31.74
N ASP A 806 4.04 31.18 31.46
CA ASP A 806 4.57 30.86 30.13
C ASP A 806 3.43 30.82 29.09
N PRO A 807 3.51 31.59 27.99
CA PRO A 807 2.52 31.57 26.91
C PRO A 807 2.18 30.17 26.38
N GLU A 808 3.14 29.24 26.43
CA GLU A 808 2.99 27.87 25.90
C GLU A 808 2.59 26.86 26.97
N ALA A 809 2.48 27.26 28.24
CA ALA A 809 2.14 26.36 29.33
C ALA A 809 0.73 25.78 29.19
N THR A 810 0.66 24.47 29.43
CA THR A 810 -0.59 23.72 29.55
C THR A 810 -0.80 23.27 31.01
N SER A 811 -2.02 22.89 31.36
CA SER A 811 -2.42 22.57 32.73
C SER A 811 -3.19 21.26 32.77
N LEU A 812 -2.67 20.30 33.53
CA LEU A 812 -3.28 18.99 33.72
C LEU A 812 -4.71 19.11 34.26
N ALA A 813 -4.94 19.96 35.26
CA ALA A 813 -6.27 20.18 35.83
C ALA A 813 -7.31 20.66 34.79
N ARG A 814 -6.90 21.53 33.86
CA ARG A 814 -7.79 22.00 32.78
C ARG A 814 -8.04 20.93 31.73
N MET A 815 -7.07 20.05 31.48
CA MET A 815 -7.28 18.87 30.61
C MET A 815 -8.28 17.89 31.25
N VAL A 816 -8.20 17.67 32.57
CA VAL A 816 -9.18 16.83 33.29
C VAL A 816 -10.59 17.43 33.21
N GLN A 817 -10.74 18.74 33.41
CA GLN A 817 -12.03 19.43 33.24
C GLN A 817 -12.59 19.26 31.81
N ALA A 818 -11.74 19.38 30.78
CA ALA A 818 -12.15 19.14 29.40
C ALA A 818 -12.57 17.68 29.17
N ALA A 819 -11.92 16.71 29.82
CA ALA A 819 -12.30 15.30 29.74
C ALA A 819 -13.64 15.02 30.44
N GLU A 820 -13.89 15.64 31.60
CA GLU A 820 -15.19 15.56 32.29
C GLU A 820 -16.33 16.12 31.43
N ALA A 821 -16.13 17.30 30.83
CA ALA A 821 -17.10 17.90 29.91
C ALA A 821 -17.35 17.02 28.68
N ALA A 822 -16.28 16.47 28.09
CA ALA A 822 -16.39 15.56 26.96
C ALA A 822 -17.21 14.30 27.29
N ALA A 823 -16.93 13.65 28.43
CA ALA A 823 -17.66 12.47 28.88
C ALA A 823 -19.16 12.77 29.11
N GLN A 824 -19.47 13.91 29.72
CA GLN A 824 -20.86 14.36 29.90
C GLN A 824 -21.57 14.56 28.55
N SER A 825 -20.89 15.14 27.56
CA SER A 825 -21.48 15.43 26.24
C SER A 825 -21.88 14.17 25.46
N VAL A 826 -21.20 13.04 25.69
CA VAL A 826 -21.50 11.75 25.04
C VAL A 826 -22.32 10.81 25.94
N GLY A 827 -22.72 11.25 27.13
CA GLY A 827 -23.51 10.45 28.08
C GLY A 827 -22.73 9.36 28.81
N ALA A 828 -21.40 9.46 28.91
CA ALA A 828 -20.58 8.53 29.67
C ALA A 828 -20.64 8.84 31.19
N SER A 829 -20.66 7.81 32.03
CA SER A 829 -20.75 7.96 33.49
C SER A 829 -19.47 8.49 34.15
N ALA A 830 -18.33 8.35 33.47
CA ALA A 830 -17.03 8.87 33.89
C ALA A 830 -16.15 9.06 32.65
N HIS A 831 -15.21 10.00 32.70
CA HIS A 831 -14.24 10.19 31.62
C HIS A 831 -13.19 9.07 31.61
N HIS A 832 -12.56 8.82 30.46
CA HIS A 832 -11.50 7.81 30.26
C HIS A 832 -10.09 8.40 30.08
N PHE A 833 -9.91 9.71 30.36
CA PHE A 833 -8.59 10.32 30.51
C PHE A 833 -7.85 9.71 31.71
N ARG A 834 -6.72 9.03 31.48
CA ARG A 834 -5.99 8.28 32.52
C ARG A 834 -4.48 8.46 32.53
N VAL A 835 -3.90 9.01 31.46
CA VAL A 835 -2.44 9.07 31.31
C VAL A 835 -1.98 10.47 30.89
N LEU A 836 -0.93 10.95 31.54
CA LEU A 836 -0.14 12.10 31.09
C LEU A 836 1.27 11.61 30.74
N GLN A 837 1.78 12.02 29.58
CA GLN A 837 3.18 11.88 29.23
C GLN A 837 3.87 13.24 29.23
N CYS A 838 5.02 13.36 29.89
CA CYS A 838 5.80 14.60 29.94
C CYS A 838 7.32 14.36 30.05
N PRO A 839 8.16 15.32 29.61
CA PRO A 839 9.61 15.25 29.81
C PRO A 839 9.98 15.29 31.29
N MET A 840 10.88 14.40 31.70
CA MET A 840 11.51 14.49 33.03
C MET A 840 12.86 13.77 33.04
N ASN A 841 13.86 14.43 33.60
CA ASN A 841 15.18 13.88 33.88
C ASN A 841 15.84 14.68 35.01
N LEU A 842 17.14 14.47 35.26
CA LEU A 842 17.88 15.13 36.33
C LEU A 842 17.82 16.67 36.26
N PHE A 843 17.82 17.25 35.06
CA PHE A 843 17.81 18.71 34.86
C PHE A 843 16.40 19.25 34.55
N GLU A 844 15.52 18.42 33.99
CA GLU A 844 14.12 18.75 33.67
C GLU A 844 13.17 18.29 34.79
N ALA A 845 13.39 18.77 36.02
CA ALA A 845 12.63 18.35 37.21
C ALA A 845 11.36 19.20 37.48
N SER A 846 10.91 20.01 36.52
CA SER A 846 9.80 20.96 36.71
C SER A 846 8.49 20.28 37.14
N ALA A 847 8.23 19.05 36.69
CA ALA A 847 7.01 18.31 37.03
C ALA A 847 6.83 18.06 38.55
N THR A 848 7.93 18.04 39.31
CA THR A 848 7.93 17.87 40.78
C THR A 848 8.23 19.16 41.56
N ARG A 849 8.48 20.28 40.88
CA ARG A 849 8.95 21.53 41.52
C ARG A 849 8.11 22.75 41.19
N THR A 850 7.57 22.82 39.98
CA THR A 850 6.83 23.97 39.50
C THR A 850 5.36 23.78 39.82
N ALA A 851 4.85 24.58 40.75
CA ALA A 851 3.42 24.65 41.02
C ALA A 851 2.73 25.44 39.89
N ASN A 852 1.98 24.75 39.03
CA ASN A 852 1.35 25.35 37.85
C ASN A 852 -0.07 24.82 37.56
N THR A 853 -0.56 23.86 38.36
CA THR A 853 -1.84 23.18 38.12
C THR A 853 -2.68 23.09 39.41
N GLY A 854 -3.91 22.56 39.29
CA GLY A 854 -4.94 22.56 40.34
C GLY A 854 -5.86 23.80 40.33
N GLN A 855 -6.72 23.93 41.34
CA GLN A 855 -7.72 25.02 41.42
C GLN A 855 -7.12 26.42 41.65
N SER A 856 -5.86 26.53 42.09
CA SER A 856 -5.18 27.81 42.39
C SER A 856 -3.69 27.85 42.02
N PRO A 857 -3.29 27.27 40.88
CA PRO A 857 -1.92 26.81 40.54
C PRO A 857 -0.95 26.47 41.69
N LEU A 858 -1.42 25.93 42.82
CA LEU A 858 -0.59 25.66 44.01
C LEU A 858 0.02 24.26 44.02
N GLN A 859 -0.24 23.44 42.99
CA GLN A 859 0.19 22.05 42.96
C GLN A 859 1.13 21.81 41.78
N THR A 860 2.11 20.95 42.02
CA THR A 860 2.95 20.40 40.94
C THR A 860 2.15 19.38 40.12
N VAL A 861 2.62 19.10 38.91
CA VAL A 861 1.99 18.11 38.01
C VAL A 861 1.92 16.73 38.67
N LEU A 862 3.00 16.29 39.32
CA LEU A 862 3.04 14.98 39.98
C LEU A 862 2.12 14.89 41.20
N GLU A 863 1.99 15.96 41.98
CA GLU A 863 1.06 15.99 43.12
C GLU A 863 -0.39 15.90 42.66
N TYR A 864 -0.77 16.70 41.66
CA TYR A 864 -2.12 16.70 41.11
C TYR A 864 -2.45 15.36 40.45
N ALA A 865 -1.53 14.80 39.65
CA ALA A 865 -1.71 13.50 39.02
C ALA A 865 -1.93 12.39 40.06
N ARG A 866 -1.12 12.37 41.14
CA ARG A 866 -1.27 11.39 42.23
C ARG A 866 -2.60 11.50 42.95
N GLN A 867 -3.05 12.72 43.27
CA GLN A 867 -4.33 12.96 43.93
C GLN A 867 -5.52 12.51 43.07
N ASN A 868 -5.43 12.66 41.75
CA ASN A 868 -6.48 12.28 40.80
C ASN A 868 -6.25 10.89 40.18
N THR A 869 -5.29 10.11 40.67
CA THR A 869 -4.94 8.77 40.15
C THR A 869 -4.69 8.72 38.63
N ILE A 870 -4.03 9.74 38.09
CA ILE A 870 -3.58 9.81 36.70
C ILE A 870 -2.16 9.25 36.62
N ALA A 871 -1.93 8.31 35.71
CA ALA A 871 -0.59 7.77 35.51
C ALA A 871 0.31 8.78 34.77
N VAL A 872 1.54 8.94 35.24
CA VAL A 872 2.54 9.81 34.61
C VAL A 872 3.62 8.96 33.96
N LEU A 873 3.71 9.04 32.64
CA LEU A 873 4.76 8.44 31.83
C LEU A 873 5.82 9.49 31.54
N VAL A 874 7.06 9.30 32.02
CA VAL A 874 8.12 10.27 31.75
C VAL A 874 8.93 9.85 30.53
N ASN A 875 9.13 10.78 29.59
CA ASN A 875 10.00 10.58 28.43
C ASN A 875 11.28 11.43 28.55
N ARG A 876 12.23 11.20 27.64
CA ARG A 876 13.58 11.81 27.65
C ARG A 876 14.38 11.59 28.95
N PRO A 877 14.38 10.37 29.54
CA PRO A 877 15.04 10.14 30.82
C PRO A 877 16.55 10.39 30.80
N LEU A 878 17.19 10.23 29.63
CA LEU A 878 18.64 10.31 29.47
C LEU A 878 19.10 11.45 28.55
N ASN A 879 18.18 12.27 28.04
CA ASN A 879 18.48 13.34 27.09
C ASN A 879 17.96 14.67 27.66
N ALA A 880 18.80 15.36 28.43
CA ALA A 880 18.42 16.57 29.13
C ALA A 880 18.58 17.81 28.25
N MET A 881 17.51 18.59 28.10
CA MET A 881 17.55 19.89 27.43
C MET A 881 17.96 20.97 28.43
N VAL A 882 19.25 21.29 28.51
CA VAL A 882 19.79 22.22 29.50
C VAL A 882 19.59 23.67 29.07
N THR A 883 19.68 23.95 27.77
CA THR A 883 19.27 25.23 27.14
C THR A 883 18.59 24.94 25.80
N PRO A 884 17.88 25.90 25.17
CA PRO A 884 17.11 25.67 23.92
C PRO A 884 17.90 25.00 22.79
N ASN A 885 19.23 25.17 22.76
CA ASN A 885 20.12 24.63 21.73
C ASN A 885 21.19 23.66 22.27
N ARG A 886 21.09 23.23 23.54
CA ARG A 886 22.09 22.34 24.16
C ARG A 886 21.42 21.17 24.86
N MET A 887 21.62 19.99 24.28
CA MET A 887 21.24 18.72 24.89
C MET A 887 22.45 18.10 25.60
N LEU A 888 22.17 17.39 26.69
CA LEU A 888 23.14 16.71 27.50
C LEU A 888 22.70 15.28 27.72
N ARG A 889 23.53 14.33 27.27
CA ARG A 889 23.31 12.91 27.49
C ARG A 889 23.69 12.48 28.90
N LEU A 890 22.75 11.87 29.61
CA LEU A 890 22.92 11.36 30.97
C LEU A 890 23.20 9.85 30.96
N ALA A 891 24.19 9.41 30.18
CA ALA A 891 24.58 8.02 30.05
C ALA A 891 26.10 7.90 29.92
N ASP A 892 26.66 6.74 30.29
CA ASP A 892 28.09 6.48 30.09
C ASP A 892 28.40 6.32 28.61
N LEU A 893 29.50 6.92 28.16
CA LEU A 893 29.92 6.91 26.77
C LEU A 893 31.25 6.14 26.64
N PRO A 894 31.24 4.90 26.08
CA PRO A 894 32.46 4.13 25.92
C PRO A 894 33.37 4.76 24.85
N LEU A 895 34.69 4.70 25.09
CA LEU A 895 35.70 5.08 24.10
C LEU A 895 36.09 3.84 23.30
N GLU A 896 35.50 3.68 22.11
CA GLU A 896 35.70 2.47 21.28
C GLU A 896 36.93 2.58 20.35
N ASP A 897 37.31 3.79 19.94
CA ASP A 897 38.37 4.01 18.95
C ASP A 897 39.77 4.22 19.57
N PRO A 898 40.85 3.75 18.92
CA PRO A 898 42.22 4.02 19.33
C PRO A 898 42.55 5.52 19.24
N PRO A 899 43.39 6.05 20.14
CA PRO A 899 43.80 7.45 20.09
C PRO A 899 44.62 7.73 18.82
N ILE A 900 44.36 8.88 18.19
CA ILE A 900 45.15 9.40 17.07
C ILE A 900 45.66 10.79 17.42
N ASP A 901 46.76 11.20 16.78
CA ASP A 901 47.19 12.60 16.77
C ASP A 901 46.37 13.36 15.72
N ILE A 902 45.42 14.18 16.17
CA ILE A 902 44.50 14.92 15.30
C ILE A 902 45.26 15.94 14.44
N ASP A 903 46.31 16.59 14.96
CA ASP A 903 47.08 17.58 14.20
C ASP A 903 47.91 16.91 13.09
N GLN A 904 48.51 15.76 13.39
CA GLN A 904 49.20 14.94 12.38
C GLN A 904 48.22 14.43 11.32
N GLN A 905 47.04 13.97 11.74
CA GLN A 905 46.03 13.44 10.82
C GLN A 905 45.40 14.55 9.96
N LEU A 906 45.13 15.74 10.51
CA LEU A 906 44.73 16.94 9.75
C LEU A 906 45.77 17.27 8.67
N SER A 907 47.07 17.24 9.04
CA SER A 907 48.16 17.49 8.08
C SER A 907 48.20 16.46 6.95
N THR A 908 47.91 15.18 7.26
CA THR A 908 47.85 14.08 6.28
C THR A 908 46.68 14.25 5.31
N VAL A 909 45.49 14.56 5.83
CA VAL A 909 44.29 14.84 5.02
C VAL A 909 44.51 16.08 4.15
N GLY A 910 45.06 17.16 4.72
CA GLY A 910 45.36 18.39 3.99
C GLY A 910 46.38 18.22 2.86
N ALA A 911 47.38 17.34 3.02
CA ALA A 911 48.33 17.01 1.95
C ALA A 911 47.62 16.33 0.75
N LEU A 912 46.69 15.41 1.02
CA LEU A 912 45.89 14.76 -0.01
C LEU A 912 44.90 15.73 -0.68
N GLU A 913 44.28 16.64 0.08
CA GLU A 913 43.43 17.71 -0.47
C GLU A 913 44.21 18.65 -1.39
N GLN A 914 45.47 18.97 -1.03
CA GLN A 914 46.35 19.76 -1.88
C GLN A 914 46.76 19.00 -3.14
N GLU A 915 47.01 17.70 -3.04
CA GLU A 915 47.25 16.84 -4.20
C GLU A 915 46.05 16.88 -5.17
N TYR A 916 44.83 16.74 -4.66
CA TYR A 916 43.60 16.86 -5.47
C TYR A 916 43.50 18.22 -6.15
N ARG A 917 43.76 19.31 -5.42
CA ARG A 917 43.67 20.69 -5.93
C ARG A 917 44.62 20.94 -7.10
N VAL A 918 45.79 20.30 -7.11
CA VAL A 918 46.80 20.48 -8.16
C VAL A 918 46.60 19.52 -9.32
N SER A 919 46.24 18.26 -9.06
CA SER A 919 46.24 17.19 -10.06
C SER A 919 44.87 16.91 -10.69
N LEU A 920 43.79 17.05 -9.93
CA LEU A 920 42.43 16.62 -10.34
C LEU A 920 41.50 17.80 -10.56
N ALA A 921 41.49 18.79 -9.66
CA ALA A 921 40.61 19.95 -9.73
C ALA A 921 40.67 20.75 -11.06
N PRO A 922 41.84 20.96 -11.71
CA PRO A 922 41.91 21.69 -12.98
C PRO A 922 41.22 20.99 -14.15
N ASN A 923 40.97 19.68 -14.04
CA ASN A 923 40.37 18.85 -15.09
C ASN A 923 38.85 18.69 -14.93
N ILE A 924 38.24 19.30 -13.92
CA ILE A 924 36.81 19.23 -13.63
C ILE A 924 36.10 20.47 -14.22
N PRO A 925 35.09 20.30 -15.10
CA PRO A 925 34.34 21.43 -15.62
C PRO A 925 33.59 22.14 -14.49
N PRO A 926 33.52 23.49 -14.49
CA PRO A 926 32.72 24.20 -13.50
C PRO A 926 31.24 23.84 -13.64
N SER A 927 30.67 23.17 -12.63
CA SER A 927 29.23 23.04 -12.47
C SER A 927 28.67 24.39 -12.05
N GLY A 928 27.45 24.76 -12.50
CA GLY A 928 26.77 26.01 -12.13
C GLY A 928 26.37 26.15 -10.64
N THR A 929 27.13 25.54 -9.74
CA THR A 929 27.07 25.62 -8.28
C THR A 929 27.95 26.77 -7.77
N GLU A 930 27.63 27.36 -6.61
CA GLU A 930 28.38 28.50 -6.05
C GLU A 930 29.84 28.17 -5.64
N THR A 931 30.21 26.89 -5.49
CA THR A 931 31.53 26.44 -5.02
C THR A 931 32.42 25.96 -6.17
N ALA A 932 33.67 26.43 -6.22
CA ALA A 932 34.64 26.05 -7.26
C ALA A 932 35.16 24.61 -7.08
N PRO A 933 35.46 23.84 -8.14
CA PRO A 933 35.96 22.46 -8.04
C PRO A 933 37.21 22.26 -7.18
N ALA A 934 38.06 23.29 -7.06
CA ALA A 934 39.25 23.33 -6.20
C ALA A 934 38.94 23.38 -4.69
N GLU A 935 37.69 23.65 -4.33
CA GLU A 935 37.21 23.79 -2.95
C GLU A 935 36.33 22.61 -2.50
N TYR A 936 36.06 21.64 -3.39
CA TYR A 936 35.24 20.45 -3.08
C TYR A 936 35.76 19.63 -1.89
N PHE A 937 37.08 19.57 -1.71
CA PHE A 937 37.72 18.91 -0.58
C PHE A 937 38.59 19.93 0.18
N ASN A 938 38.03 20.48 1.24
CA ASN A 938 38.67 21.45 2.14
C ASN A 938 38.41 21.12 3.63
N TRP A 939 38.22 19.83 3.92
CA TRP A 939 37.83 19.35 5.24
C TRP A 939 38.93 19.53 6.26
N SER A 940 40.21 19.47 5.87
CA SER A 940 41.31 19.76 6.79
C SER A 940 41.23 21.17 7.38
N ALA A 941 41.02 22.19 6.54
CA ALA A 941 40.93 23.57 7.00
C ALA A 941 39.63 23.84 7.78
N GLU A 942 38.51 23.30 7.30
CA GLU A 942 37.19 23.43 7.93
C GLU A 942 37.15 22.76 9.30
N LEU A 943 37.61 21.52 9.41
CA LEU A 943 37.65 20.80 10.69
C LEU A 943 38.62 21.46 11.67
N ARG A 944 39.75 22.02 11.22
CA ARG A 944 40.65 22.81 12.08
C ARG A 944 39.97 24.08 12.62
N ARG A 945 39.11 24.72 11.84
CA ARG A 945 38.31 25.89 12.26
C ARG A 945 37.22 25.52 13.27
N ILE A 946 36.58 24.37 13.07
CA ILE A 946 35.46 23.91 13.92
C ILE A 946 35.96 23.21 15.19
N HIS A 947 37.14 22.61 15.18
CA HIS A 947 37.74 21.88 16.30
C HIS A 947 37.61 22.55 17.68
N PRO A 948 37.98 23.84 17.87
CA PRO A 948 37.83 24.49 19.17
C PRO A 948 36.37 24.70 19.60
N GLN A 949 35.42 24.64 18.66
CA GLN A 949 33.99 24.88 18.90
C GLN A 949 33.22 23.61 19.29
N ILE A 950 33.81 22.41 19.11
CA ILE A 950 33.15 21.14 19.42
C ILE A 950 32.95 21.04 20.94
N GLN A 951 31.70 21.02 21.38
CA GLN A 951 31.39 21.07 22.83
C GLN A 951 31.33 19.67 23.47
N GLY A 952 31.10 18.63 22.66
CA GLY A 952 30.92 17.25 23.09
C GLY A 952 30.40 16.38 21.97
N LEU A 953 30.12 15.10 22.26
CA LEU A 953 29.74 14.09 21.27
C LEU A 953 28.50 14.48 20.45
N GLU A 954 27.48 15.06 21.06
CA GLU A 954 26.22 15.36 20.34
C GLU A 954 26.37 16.53 19.36
N HIS A 955 27.11 17.57 19.75
CA HIS A 955 27.45 18.66 18.84
C HIS A 955 28.26 18.13 17.65
N TRP A 956 29.17 17.17 17.90
CA TRP A 956 29.90 16.50 16.84
C TRP A 956 29.00 15.67 15.93
N GLU A 957 28.10 14.84 16.46
CA GLU A 957 27.17 14.03 15.67
C GLU A 957 26.26 14.92 14.79
N GLN A 958 25.84 16.10 15.29
CA GLN A 958 25.08 17.07 14.49
C GLN A 958 25.89 17.65 13.34
N ILE A 959 27.15 18.05 13.58
CA ILE A 959 28.07 18.55 12.55
C ILE A 959 28.29 17.44 11.51
N GLU A 960 28.58 16.22 11.96
CA GLU A 960 28.85 15.09 11.08
C GLU A 960 27.65 14.76 10.17
N HIS A 961 26.43 14.68 10.73
CA HIS A 961 25.24 14.27 9.98
C HIS A 961 24.64 15.37 9.10
N HIS A 962 24.70 16.65 9.51
CA HIS A 962 24.02 17.74 8.78
C HIS A 962 24.96 18.55 7.89
N MET A 963 26.26 18.56 8.19
CA MET A 963 27.25 19.34 7.45
C MET A 963 28.17 18.42 6.65
N ILE A 964 28.83 17.48 7.31
CA ILE A 964 29.93 16.71 6.72
C ILE A 964 29.42 15.64 5.75
N ALA A 965 28.59 14.71 6.24
CA ALA A 965 28.14 13.56 5.45
C ALA A 965 27.35 13.94 4.19
N PRO A 966 26.39 14.89 4.23
CA PRO A 966 25.63 15.28 3.03
C PRO A 966 26.53 15.90 1.95
N GLN A 967 27.47 16.78 2.35
CA GLN A 967 28.37 17.45 1.42
C GLN A 967 29.37 16.47 0.79
N ILE A 968 29.96 15.56 1.58
CA ILE A 968 30.84 14.50 1.05
C ILE A 968 30.07 13.62 0.06
N ASN A 969 28.89 13.14 0.44
CA ASN A 969 28.09 12.27 -0.44
C ASN A 969 27.70 12.97 -1.74
N HIS A 970 27.33 14.25 -1.66
CA HIS A 970 26.98 15.04 -2.83
C HIS A 970 28.15 15.20 -3.79
N VAL A 971 29.32 15.61 -3.27
CA VAL A 971 30.55 15.79 -4.08
C VAL A 971 31.00 14.46 -4.70
N LEU A 972 30.98 13.36 -3.93
CA LEU A 972 31.36 12.03 -4.43
C LEU A 972 30.43 11.56 -5.56
N GLN A 973 29.12 11.76 -5.42
CA GLN A 973 28.15 11.43 -6.48
C GLN A 973 28.37 12.28 -7.73
N GLN A 974 28.57 13.60 -7.58
CA GLN A 974 28.81 14.49 -8.71
C GLN A 974 30.07 14.12 -9.50
N LEU A 975 31.19 13.88 -8.81
CA LEU A 975 32.46 13.55 -9.45
C LEU A 975 32.42 12.17 -10.14
N SER A 976 31.67 11.20 -9.59
CA SER A 976 31.51 9.89 -10.21
C SER A 976 30.79 9.91 -11.57
N HIS A 977 30.02 10.97 -11.86
CA HIS A 977 29.28 11.14 -13.11
C HIS A 977 29.97 12.07 -14.12
N GLN A 978 30.89 12.93 -13.68
CA GLN A 978 31.52 13.96 -14.52
C GLN A 978 32.88 13.54 -15.10
N LEU A 979 33.59 12.61 -14.45
CA LEU A 979 34.91 12.16 -14.88
C LEU A 979 34.81 10.93 -15.79
N SER A 980 35.53 10.94 -16.91
CA SER A 980 35.62 9.81 -17.86
C SER A 980 37.05 9.63 -18.38
N GLY A 981 37.43 8.40 -18.76
CA GLY A 981 38.78 8.09 -19.24
C GLY A 981 39.85 8.14 -18.14
N GLU A 982 41.07 8.62 -18.45
CA GLU A 982 42.21 8.69 -17.53
C GLU A 982 41.92 9.50 -16.25
N GLY A 983 41.03 10.51 -16.33
CA GLY A 983 40.63 11.30 -15.17
C GLY A 983 39.83 10.50 -14.13
N ALA A 984 39.09 9.47 -14.55
CA ALA A 984 38.35 8.60 -13.65
C ALA A 984 39.29 7.64 -12.87
N GLU A 985 40.35 7.14 -13.52
CA GLU A 985 41.35 6.28 -12.87
C GLU A 985 42.18 7.05 -11.83
N GLN A 986 42.61 8.27 -12.16
CA GLN A 986 43.33 9.14 -11.22
C GLN A 986 42.46 9.54 -10.02
N TRP A 987 41.17 9.80 -10.27
CA TRP A 987 40.18 10.07 -9.24
C TRP A 987 40.00 8.89 -8.29
N GLU A 988 39.75 7.68 -8.80
CA GLU A 988 39.56 6.49 -7.96
C GLU A 988 40.82 6.17 -7.15
N HIS A 989 42.01 6.29 -7.76
CA HIS A 989 43.27 6.11 -7.04
C HIS A 989 43.48 7.12 -5.90
N TRP A 990 43.13 8.39 -6.11
CA TRP A 990 43.19 9.40 -5.06
C TRP A 990 42.14 9.16 -3.98
N ARG A 991 40.89 8.85 -4.37
CA ARG A 991 39.77 8.57 -3.47
C ARG A 991 40.06 7.40 -2.53
N HIS A 992 40.67 6.32 -3.04
CA HIS A 992 41.08 5.17 -2.23
C HIS A 992 42.11 5.52 -1.15
N ARG A 993 42.92 6.57 -1.34
CA ARG A 993 43.85 7.07 -0.32
C ARG A 993 43.20 8.09 0.61
N TYR A 994 42.34 8.97 0.09
CA TYR A 994 41.73 10.06 0.85
C TYR A 994 40.65 9.62 1.83
N ILE A 995 39.68 8.82 1.38
CA ILE A 995 38.51 8.45 2.20
C ILE A 995 38.89 7.73 3.50
N PRO A 996 39.79 6.72 3.50
CA PRO A 996 40.19 6.07 4.74
C PRO A 996 40.84 7.02 5.76
N GLU A 997 41.63 7.99 5.28
CA GLU A 997 42.32 8.97 6.11
C GLU A 997 41.37 10.04 6.66
N LEU A 998 40.38 10.47 5.88
CA LEU A 998 39.30 11.35 6.33
C LEU A 998 38.42 10.64 7.38
N LEU A 999 38.02 9.38 7.13
CA LEU A 999 37.23 8.61 8.11
C LEU A 999 38.00 8.37 9.40
N ARG A 1000 39.32 8.15 9.33
CA ARG A 1000 40.18 8.06 10.52
C ARG A 1000 40.17 9.38 11.30
N LEU A 1001 40.27 10.51 10.60
CA LEU A 1001 40.18 11.84 11.22
C LEU A 1001 38.83 12.07 11.91
N LEU A 1002 37.72 11.80 11.25
CA LEU A 1002 36.37 11.96 11.80
C LEU A 1002 36.16 11.09 13.06
N ARG A 1003 36.66 9.85 13.06
CA ARG A 1003 36.67 8.99 14.27
C ARG A 1003 37.50 9.59 15.41
N GLY A 1004 38.65 10.20 15.10
CA GLY A 1004 39.46 10.91 16.09
C GLY A 1004 38.73 12.07 16.77
N PHE A 1005 38.05 12.91 15.98
CA PHE A 1005 37.20 13.98 16.48
C PHE A 1005 36.03 13.44 17.32
N ARG A 1006 35.36 12.39 16.86
CA ARG A 1006 34.29 11.71 17.62
C ARG A 1006 34.79 11.23 18.97
N ARG A 1007 35.99 10.64 19.02
CA ARG A 1007 36.62 10.17 20.25
C ARG A 1007 36.94 11.33 21.19
N GLU A 1008 37.55 12.41 20.72
CA GLU A 1008 37.83 13.59 21.56
C GLU A 1008 36.53 14.24 22.07
N ALA A 1009 35.51 14.36 21.23
CA ALA A 1009 34.18 14.82 21.60
C ALA A 1009 33.54 13.92 22.68
N THR A 1010 33.74 12.60 22.56
CA THR A 1010 33.33 11.62 23.58
C THR A 1010 34.07 11.83 24.90
N GLN A 1011 35.38 12.10 24.87
CA GLN A 1011 36.15 12.43 26.07
C GLN A 1011 35.67 13.71 26.76
N ARG A 1012 35.35 14.76 25.99
CA ARG A 1012 34.78 16.01 26.52
C ARG A 1012 33.43 15.75 27.21
N SER A 1013 32.56 14.94 26.60
CA SER A 1013 31.30 14.52 27.22
C SER A 1013 31.51 13.64 28.46
N HIS A 1014 32.52 12.75 28.47
CA HIS A 1014 32.84 11.89 29.60
C HIS A 1014 33.24 12.67 30.85
N ALA A 1015 34.03 13.75 30.70
CA ALA A 1015 34.38 14.63 31.82
C ALA A 1015 33.14 15.27 32.46
N GLN A 1016 32.12 15.58 31.66
CA GLN A 1016 30.86 16.13 32.15
C GLN A 1016 30.00 15.08 32.86
N THR A 1017 29.90 13.85 32.34
CA THR A 1017 29.16 12.75 32.98
C THR A 1017 29.80 12.32 34.30
N GLU A 1018 31.14 12.29 34.38
CA GLU A 1018 31.86 12.03 35.64
C GLU A 1018 31.61 13.11 36.70
N ARG A 1019 31.52 14.38 36.28
CA ARG A 1019 31.24 15.49 37.20
C ARG A 1019 29.82 15.34 37.78
N ILE A 1020 28.85 14.98 36.95
CA ILE A 1020 27.47 14.70 37.39
C ILE A 1020 27.47 13.55 38.39
N ALA A 1021 28.11 12.42 38.05
CA ALA A 1021 28.21 11.26 38.94
C ALA A 1021 28.83 11.64 40.29
N ARG A 1022 29.96 12.36 40.31
CA ARG A 1022 30.61 12.83 41.54
C ARG A 1022 29.73 13.70 42.43
N THR A 1023 28.83 14.50 41.83
CA THR A 1023 27.90 15.35 42.57
C THR A 1023 26.73 14.57 43.17
N ILE A 1024 26.19 13.57 42.46
CA ILE A 1024 25.00 12.83 42.91
C ILE A 1024 25.32 11.58 43.74
N ASP A 1025 26.49 10.95 43.54
CA ASP A 1025 26.86 9.69 44.22
C ASP A 1025 26.81 9.76 45.76
N PRO A 1026 27.21 10.87 46.42
CA PRO A 1026 27.08 11.00 47.87
C PRO A 1026 25.62 10.94 48.36
N LEU A 1027 24.66 11.32 47.49
CA LEU A 1027 23.23 11.39 47.79
C LEU A 1027 22.50 10.08 47.46
N LEU A 1028 23.15 9.14 46.76
CA LEU A 1028 22.60 7.83 46.42
C LEU A 1028 22.91 6.78 47.50
N PRO A 1029 22.05 5.77 47.70
CA PRO A 1029 22.36 4.59 48.52
C PRO A 1029 23.66 3.88 48.06
N THR A 1030 24.41 3.33 49.01
CA THR A 1030 25.76 2.76 48.77
C THR A 1030 25.77 1.56 47.81
N SER A 1031 24.69 0.79 47.76
CA SER A 1031 24.56 -0.45 46.97
C SER A 1031 24.75 -0.28 45.47
N HIS A 1032 24.51 0.92 44.92
CA HIS A 1032 24.52 1.16 43.48
C HIS A 1032 25.30 2.42 43.05
N ARG A 1033 26.19 2.95 43.90
CA ARG A 1033 27.03 4.12 43.56
C ARG A 1033 27.99 3.87 42.40
N THR A 1034 28.38 2.63 42.14
CA THR A 1034 29.26 2.26 41.02
C THR A 1034 28.50 1.92 39.74
N ALA A 1035 27.17 2.02 39.74
CA ALA A 1035 26.35 1.78 38.55
C ALA A 1035 26.60 2.83 37.46
N SER A 1036 26.16 2.52 36.24
CA SER A 1036 26.26 3.46 35.12
C SER A 1036 25.42 4.71 35.37
N LEU A 1037 25.80 5.84 34.77
CA LEU A 1037 25.01 7.07 34.91
C LEU A 1037 23.58 6.86 34.42
N SER A 1038 23.39 6.13 33.32
CA SER A 1038 22.06 5.80 32.79
C SER A 1038 21.21 5.03 33.80
N GLN A 1039 21.78 4.02 34.47
CA GLN A 1039 21.06 3.27 35.49
C GLN A 1039 20.68 4.15 36.70
N LYS A 1040 21.59 5.02 37.15
CA LYS A 1040 21.30 5.98 38.23
C LYS A 1040 20.16 6.94 37.85
N MET A 1041 20.11 7.41 36.61
CA MET A 1041 19.04 8.29 36.14
C MET A 1041 17.69 7.58 36.04
N LEU A 1042 17.66 6.36 35.50
CA LEU A 1042 16.45 5.55 35.46
C LEU A 1042 15.96 5.24 36.88
N TRP A 1043 16.88 4.85 37.78
CA TRP A 1043 16.55 4.56 39.17
C TRP A 1043 15.99 5.78 39.90
N LEU A 1044 16.61 6.96 39.73
CA LEU A 1044 16.09 8.23 40.23
C LEU A 1044 14.64 8.46 39.78
N LEU A 1045 14.39 8.41 38.47
CA LEU A 1045 13.06 8.69 37.92
C LEU A 1045 12.01 7.65 38.34
N THR A 1046 12.36 6.37 38.39
CA THR A 1046 11.45 5.31 38.89
C THR A 1046 11.17 5.40 40.39
N SER A 1047 12.05 6.07 41.15
CA SER A 1047 11.89 6.31 42.58
C SER A 1047 11.11 7.59 42.89
N THR A 1048 11.03 8.53 41.94
CA THR A 1048 10.38 9.82 42.14
C THR A 1048 8.87 9.66 42.38
N PRO A 1049 8.33 10.14 43.53
CA PRO A 1049 6.91 10.01 43.84
C PRO A 1049 6.01 10.63 42.75
N GLY A 1050 5.04 9.85 42.28
CA GLY A 1050 4.09 10.26 41.24
C GLY A 1050 4.48 9.84 39.82
N VAL A 1051 5.75 9.48 39.57
CA VAL A 1051 6.15 8.85 38.30
C VAL A 1051 5.66 7.41 38.27
N THR A 1052 4.92 7.04 37.23
CA THR A 1052 4.36 5.70 37.07
C THR A 1052 5.27 4.80 36.24
N CYS A 1053 5.77 5.31 35.12
CA CYS A 1053 6.67 4.56 34.25
C CYS A 1053 7.64 5.49 33.50
N VAL A 1054 8.89 5.06 33.38
CA VAL A 1054 9.98 5.76 32.70
C VAL A 1054 10.17 5.13 31.32
N LEU A 1055 10.01 5.92 30.27
CA LEU A 1055 10.07 5.44 28.89
C LEU A 1055 11.50 5.54 28.36
N ASN A 1056 12.13 4.39 28.11
CA ASN A 1056 13.51 4.33 27.64
C ASN A 1056 13.62 3.70 26.24
N GLY A 1057 14.43 4.31 25.38
CA GLY A 1057 14.66 3.86 24.00
C GLY A 1057 15.68 2.74 23.91
N MET A 1058 15.29 1.53 24.31
CA MET A 1058 16.18 0.36 24.41
C MET A 1058 16.44 -0.30 23.05
N ARG A 1059 17.40 0.23 22.28
CA ARG A 1059 17.65 -0.17 20.88
C ARG A 1059 18.45 -1.47 20.67
N THR A 1060 19.01 -2.08 21.71
CA THR A 1060 19.78 -3.33 21.59
C THR A 1060 19.47 -4.27 22.75
N SER A 1061 19.59 -5.57 22.52
CA SER A 1061 19.39 -6.60 23.56
C SER A 1061 20.29 -6.44 24.79
N LYS A 1062 21.50 -5.88 24.63
CA LYS A 1062 22.39 -5.55 25.76
C LYS A 1062 21.83 -4.39 26.56
N TYR A 1063 21.35 -3.35 25.89
CA TYR A 1063 20.82 -2.16 26.54
C TYR A 1063 19.48 -2.41 27.24
N VAL A 1064 18.65 -3.32 26.71
CA VAL A 1064 17.45 -3.82 27.39
C VAL A 1064 17.82 -4.44 28.75
N ALA A 1065 18.81 -5.34 28.78
CA ALA A 1065 19.24 -5.98 30.01
C ALA A 1065 19.81 -4.97 31.03
N ASP A 1066 20.61 -4.01 30.56
CA ASP A 1066 21.18 -2.94 31.40
C ASP A 1066 20.10 -2.04 32.03
N SER A 1067 19.09 -1.67 31.24
CA SER A 1067 18.01 -0.77 31.66
C SER A 1067 17.04 -1.44 32.62
N LEU A 1068 16.64 -2.70 32.33
CA LEU A 1068 15.66 -3.42 33.15
C LEU A 1068 16.26 -3.94 34.47
N ALA A 1069 17.59 -3.98 34.61
CA ALA A 1069 18.26 -4.38 35.85
C ALA A 1069 17.85 -3.52 37.06
N ILE A 1070 17.54 -2.24 36.83
CA ILE A 1070 17.16 -1.28 37.89
C ILE A 1070 15.79 -1.58 38.50
N LEU A 1071 14.94 -2.39 37.86
CA LEU A 1071 13.63 -2.78 38.38
C LEU A 1071 13.74 -3.61 39.67
N ARG A 1072 14.93 -4.16 39.96
CA ARG A 1072 15.22 -4.94 41.17
C ARG A 1072 15.77 -4.09 42.32
N TRP A 1073 16.02 -2.81 42.09
CA TRP A 1073 16.66 -1.95 43.09
C TRP A 1073 15.62 -1.31 44.01
N GLU A 1074 15.93 -1.25 45.31
CA GLU A 1074 15.07 -0.56 46.26
C GLU A 1074 14.89 0.91 45.87
N PRO A 1075 13.66 1.46 45.90
CA PRO A 1075 13.45 2.87 45.58
C PRO A 1075 14.26 3.81 46.48
N ILE A 1076 14.76 4.90 45.90
CA ILE A 1076 15.43 5.96 46.65
C ILE A 1076 14.41 6.63 47.58
N THR A 1077 14.69 6.66 48.89
CA THR A 1077 13.77 7.17 49.93
C THR A 1077 13.42 8.64 49.75
N ASP A 1078 14.39 9.48 49.37
CA ASP A 1078 14.20 10.90 49.10
C ASP A 1078 14.99 11.32 47.86
N THR A 1079 14.27 11.62 46.78
CA THR A 1079 14.84 12.02 45.49
C THR A 1079 15.11 13.52 45.39
N GLN A 1080 14.53 14.33 46.27
CA GLN A 1080 14.54 15.79 46.14
C GLN A 1080 15.96 16.41 46.25
N PRO A 1081 16.83 15.98 47.18
CA PRO A 1081 18.20 16.49 47.28
C PRO A 1081 19.03 16.25 46.01
N ILE A 1082 18.74 15.18 45.27
CA ILE A 1082 19.46 14.83 44.04
C ILE A 1082 19.12 15.83 42.93
N TYR A 1083 17.84 16.18 42.77
CA TYR A 1083 17.41 17.22 41.83
C TYR A 1083 17.94 18.60 42.22
N GLU A 1084 18.06 18.91 43.52
CA GLU A 1084 18.63 20.17 44.00
C GLU A 1084 20.14 20.26 43.74
N ALA A 1085 20.88 19.18 43.97
CA ALA A 1085 22.31 19.11 43.68
C ALA A 1085 22.60 19.33 42.19
N ALA A 1086 21.73 18.84 41.29
CA ALA A 1086 21.89 19.05 39.86
C ALA A 1086 21.84 20.53 39.45
N LEU A 1087 21.07 21.37 40.14
CA LEU A 1087 20.99 22.82 39.87
C LEU A 1087 22.29 23.56 40.20
N THR A 1088 23.14 22.98 41.05
CA THR A 1088 24.44 23.56 41.40
C THR A 1088 25.53 23.27 40.36
N LEU A 1089 25.27 22.36 39.42
CA LEU A 1089 26.19 22.04 38.33
C LEU A 1089 26.18 23.18 37.30
N PRO A 1090 27.35 23.66 36.84
CA PRO A 1090 27.42 24.63 35.75
C PRO A 1090 26.75 24.04 34.50
N GLN A 1091 25.71 24.72 34.01
CA GLN A 1091 24.93 24.32 32.83
C GLN A 1091 25.76 24.30 31.56
#